data_AF-A0A1H4CP64-F1
#
_entry.id   AF-A0A1H4CP64-F1
#
_cell.length_a   1.000
_cell.length_b   1.000
_cell.length_c   1.000
_cell.angle_alpha   90.00
_cell.angle_beta   90.00
_cell.angle_gamma   90.00
#
_symmetry.space_group_name_H-M   'P 1'
#
loop_
_entity.id
_entity.type
_entity.pdbx_description
1 polymer ?
#
loop_
_entity_poly.entity_id
_entity_poly.type
_entity_poly.pdbx_seq_one_letter_code
_entity_poly.pdbx_strand_id
1 'polypeptide(L)'
;MVAAMMSEQPVTRQLVLLCQPMDEQFVCQHILPLLAEHGQQVELLLWSGKLSHLFSAEQRLLCYLPDEALRELVQQAQQNGWQLALLPHPEMRHARYGFGISGDMTSALEDAIFREAEPLDLMLCNETPVFNSVVVGDTFSLIPGEALAERFALRLKRFFRLLSKVGQVTFSAFKLTTHKGKELDTAALGIVAVEHGRSSVLSRRLVADSSANDGMLHALVLVPRSVFEMLRFLFAALFLRDYWNKGTPSFVGHLKTSSLRIQSPKTISYTHDGLIEKTKDLVLRVEPRCLNMVPGRYLAVEDKLPEQKEVFKTQPLPAGKAKTELVTYPLPWIHHAATEEFKDLFLALRESAKATPSYLMLMVLATLLATFGLFANSTPVIIGAMILAPLMGPIISMALGTLRQDEGLMLTSARSIGVGTAVAISCAVIATWLIPLNTINSEIAARISPTLLDLGVAVVSGIAGAYAHARAEVAKSLAGVAIAVALVPPLAVAGIGLGWADFTVFWGAFLLYLTNLVGIILAAVLTFLFLGYSPFHRARRGLALTFLLVVLLSIPLALSFSHMVQEGRIKQQLEGIVLEDIQLRHVQVRPGNPIRISLTLVSRSTIDEAQMDDIKGLIEQKLAQPVELEVGTRVIR
;
A
#
# COMPACT_ATOMS: atom_id res chain seq x y z
N MET A 1 -32.96 -45.88 20.44
CA MET A 1 -32.96 -46.79 19.28
C MET A 1 -31.54 -46.84 18.77
N VAL A 2 -30.75 -47.77 19.33
CA VAL A 2 -29.37 -48.05 18.96
C VAL A 2 -29.42 -49.11 17.87
N ALA A 3 -29.12 -48.75 16.63
CA ALA A 3 -28.79 -49.69 15.55
C ALA A 3 -28.29 -48.92 14.33
N ALA A 4 -27.25 -49.48 13.69
CA ALA A 4 -26.59 -49.07 12.43
C ALA A 4 -25.33 -48.18 12.54
N MET A 5 -24.38 -48.58 13.41
CA MET A 5 -22.96 -48.54 13.01
C MET A 5 -22.63 -49.92 12.42
N MET A 6 -22.92 -50.10 11.12
CA MET A 6 -22.33 -51.20 10.37
C MET A 6 -20.89 -50.81 10.08
N SER A 7 -19.97 -51.56 10.68
CA SER A 7 -18.57 -51.62 10.33
C SER A 7 -18.42 -52.01 8.86
N GLU A 8 -18.05 -51.06 7.99
CA GLU A 8 -17.40 -51.39 6.73
C GLU A 8 -16.06 -52.04 7.08
N GLN A 9 -15.94 -53.35 6.85
CA GLN A 9 -14.65 -54.02 6.91
C GLN A 9 -13.74 -53.40 5.83
N PRO A 10 -12.49 -53.01 6.15
CA PRO A 10 -11.59 -52.51 5.13
C PRO A 10 -11.34 -53.63 4.12
N VAL A 11 -11.62 -53.36 2.85
CA VAL A 11 -11.21 -54.22 1.73
C VAL A 11 -9.71 -54.43 1.87
N THR A 12 -9.26 -55.66 2.15
CA THR A 12 -7.85 -56.03 2.19
C THR A 12 -7.27 -55.91 0.78
N ARG A 13 -6.80 -54.70 0.44
CA ARG A 13 -6.10 -54.41 -0.81
C ARG A 13 -4.70 -55.00 -0.76
N GLN A 14 -4.22 -55.56 -1.86
CA GLN A 14 -2.84 -56.01 -1.97
C GLN A 14 -1.93 -54.79 -2.12
N LEU A 15 -1.03 -54.58 -1.15
CA LEU A 15 -0.08 -53.48 -1.17
C LEU A 15 1.26 -53.98 -1.73
N VAL A 16 1.87 -53.17 -2.60
CA VAL A 16 3.21 -53.40 -3.14
C VAL A 16 4.05 -52.16 -2.83
N LEU A 17 5.20 -52.33 -2.19
CA LEU A 17 6.11 -51.25 -1.86
C LEU A 17 7.24 -51.17 -2.88
N LEU A 18 7.34 -50.03 -3.56
CA LEU A 18 8.41 -49.70 -4.49
C LEU A 18 9.44 -48.80 -3.81
N CYS A 19 10.71 -49.19 -3.90
CA CYS A 19 11.84 -48.35 -3.48
C CYS A 19 13.04 -48.55 -4.41
N GLN A 20 14.02 -47.64 -4.37
CA GLN A 20 15.27 -47.86 -5.10
C GLN A 20 16.14 -48.90 -4.36
N PRO A 21 17.04 -49.62 -5.06
CA PRO A 21 17.96 -50.56 -4.42
C PRO A 21 18.80 -49.96 -3.29
N MET A 22 19.11 -48.66 -3.38
CA MET A 22 19.87 -47.96 -2.34
C MET A 22 19.07 -47.69 -1.06
N ASP A 23 17.74 -47.66 -1.14
CA ASP A 23 16.83 -47.39 -0.03
C ASP A 23 16.30 -48.67 0.64
N GLU A 24 16.57 -49.84 0.06
CA GLU A 24 16.05 -51.13 0.50
C GLU A 24 16.31 -51.37 1.99
N GLN A 25 17.54 -51.10 2.45
CA GLN A 25 17.89 -51.28 3.86
C GLN A 25 17.07 -50.37 4.78
N PHE A 26 16.87 -49.11 4.39
CA PHE A 26 16.09 -48.15 5.17
C PHE A 26 14.62 -48.59 5.23
N VAL A 27 14.05 -48.99 4.10
CA VAL A 27 12.67 -49.48 3.96
C VAL A 27 12.42 -50.70 4.84
N CYS A 28 13.31 -51.69 4.80
CA CYS A 28 13.21 -52.90 5.60
C CYS A 28 13.28 -52.62 7.11
N GLN A 29 14.07 -51.64 7.54
CA GLN A 29 14.26 -51.32 8.95
C GLN A 29 13.20 -50.38 9.52
N HIS A 30 12.62 -49.48 8.71
CA HIS A 30 11.79 -48.37 9.20
C HIS A 30 10.38 -48.34 8.64
N ILE A 31 10.13 -48.85 7.44
CA ILE A 31 8.81 -48.74 6.78
C ILE A 31 8.04 -50.06 6.87
N LEU A 32 8.67 -51.20 6.57
CA LEU A 32 8.02 -52.51 6.64
C LEU A 32 7.49 -52.85 8.05
N PRO A 33 8.20 -52.56 9.16
CA PRO A 33 7.66 -52.79 10.50
C PRO A 33 6.40 -51.98 10.78
N LEU A 34 6.34 -50.72 10.34
CA LEU A 34 5.17 -49.85 10.52
C LEU A 34 3.97 -50.37 9.71
N LEU A 35 4.19 -50.91 8.51
CA LEU A 35 3.12 -51.55 7.72
C LEU A 35 2.60 -52.81 8.39
N ALA A 36 3.48 -53.62 8.99
CA ALA A 36 3.11 -54.81 9.73
C ALA A 36 2.30 -54.50 11.00
N GLU A 37 2.62 -53.39 11.71
CA GLU A 37 1.81 -52.90 12.83
C GLU A 37 0.37 -52.56 12.43
N HIS A 38 0.15 -52.12 11.19
CA HIS A 38 -1.17 -51.86 10.60
C HIS A 38 -1.83 -53.11 10.01
N GLY A 39 -1.26 -54.30 10.24
CA GLY A 39 -1.79 -55.58 9.77
C GLY A 39 -1.71 -55.78 8.25
N GLN A 40 -0.88 -55.00 7.55
CA GLN A 40 -0.73 -55.10 6.09
C GLN A 40 0.42 -56.04 5.72
N GLN A 41 0.16 -57.01 4.84
CA GLN A 41 1.22 -57.75 4.15
C GLN A 41 1.56 -57.05 2.86
N VAL A 42 2.85 -56.75 2.66
CA VAL A 42 3.32 -55.92 1.56
C VAL A 42 4.46 -56.62 0.84
N GLU A 43 4.35 -56.71 -0.49
CA GLU A 43 5.43 -57.21 -1.34
C GLU A 43 6.42 -56.07 -1.64
N LEU A 44 7.72 -56.30 -1.43
CA LEU A 44 8.75 -55.31 -1.73
C LEU A 44 9.28 -55.52 -3.16
N LEU A 45 9.21 -54.48 -3.98
CA LEU A 45 9.78 -54.43 -5.33
C LEU A 45 10.83 -53.33 -5.43
N LEU A 46 11.93 -53.65 -6.11
CA LEU A 46 13.01 -52.69 -6.36
C LEU A 46 12.81 -52.00 -7.71
N TRP A 47 12.85 -50.67 -7.70
CA TRP A 47 12.71 -49.83 -8.88
C TRP A 47 13.99 -49.82 -9.72
N SER A 48 13.88 -50.25 -10.98
CA SER A 48 14.98 -50.26 -11.96
C SER A 48 14.67 -49.48 -13.25
N GLY A 49 13.76 -48.50 -13.19
CA GLY A 49 13.38 -47.63 -14.32
C GLY A 49 12.23 -48.15 -15.20
N LYS A 50 12.02 -49.47 -15.25
CA LYS A 50 10.85 -50.09 -15.92
C LYS A 50 10.31 -51.23 -15.08
N LEU A 51 9.00 -51.22 -14.86
CA LEU A 51 8.27 -52.35 -14.31
C LEU A 51 7.64 -53.11 -15.48
N SER A 52 8.09 -54.35 -15.69
CA SER A 52 7.46 -55.31 -16.61
C SER A 52 6.25 -56.00 -15.99
N HIS A 53 5.99 -55.76 -14.71
CA HIS A 53 4.92 -56.37 -13.94
C HIS A 53 3.56 -55.71 -14.27
N LEU A 54 2.57 -56.51 -14.64
CA LEU A 54 1.19 -56.06 -14.79
C LEU A 54 0.55 -56.04 -13.40
N PHE A 55 0.44 -54.86 -12.81
CA PHE A 55 -0.32 -54.67 -11.57
C PHE A 55 -1.81 -54.72 -11.86
N SER A 56 -2.57 -55.46 -11.06
CA SER A 56 -4.03 -55.49 -11.17
C SER A 56 -4.63 -54.19 -10.65
N ALA A 57 -5.87 -53.87 -11.04
CA ALA A 57 -6.57 -52.68 -10.55
C ALA A 57 -6.84 -52.68 -9.02
N GLU A 58 -6.69 -53.85 -8.37
CA GLU A 58 -6.86 -54.02 -6.92
C GLU A 58 -5.55 -53.85 -6.15
N GLN A 59 -4.42 -53.75 -6.85
CA GLN A 59 -3.10 -53.55 -6.25
C GLN A 59 -2.79 -52.06 -6.11
N ARG A 60 -2.29 -51.69 -4.93
CA ARG A 60 -1.83 -50.32 -4.62
C ARG A 60 -0.32 -50.29 -4.48
N LEU A 61 0.31 -49.39 -5.23
CA LEU A 61 1.75 -49.20 -5.21
C LEU A 61 2.11 -48.08 -4.23
N LEU A 62 2.62 -48.48 -3.06
CA LEU A 62 3.29 -47.61 -2.10
C LEU A 62 4.66 -47.23 -2.68
N CYS A 63 4.94 -45.95 -2.85
CA CYS A 63 6.15 -45.48 -3.53
C CYS A 63 7.02 -44.67 -2.57
N TYR A 64 8.19 -45.21 -2.24
CA TYR A 64 9.25 -44.50 -1.52
C TYR A 64 10.41 -44.25 -2.48
N LEU A 65 10.31 -43.18 -3.28
CA LEU A 65 11.21 -42.88 -4.39
C LEU A 65 11.59 -41.39 -4.42
N PRO A 66 12.78 -41.02 -4.93
CA PRO A 66 13.14 -39.63 -5.20
C PRO A 66 12.29 -39.03 -6.34
N ASP A 67 12.22 -37.69 -6.43
CA ASP A 67 11.44 -36.99 -7.47
C ASP A 67 11.84 -37.43 -8.89
N GLU A 68 13.12 -37.75 -9.14
CA GLU A 68 13.63 -38.20 -10.45
C GLU A 68 13.02 -39.54 -10.89
N ALA A 69 13.10 -40.56 -10.04
CA ALA A 69 12.51 -41.88 -10.31
C ALA A 69 10.99 -41.83 -10.40
N LEU A 70 10.37 -40.94 -9.61
CA LEU A 70 8.93 -40.77 -9.61
C LEU A 70 8.39 -40.24 -10.95
N ARG A 71 9.15 -39.39 -11.68
CA ARG A 71 8.71 -38.90 -13.01
C ARG A 71 8.53 -40.03 -14.01
N GLU A 72 9.46 -40.98 -14.03
CA GLU A 72 9.37 -42.17 -14.90
C GLU A 72 8.21 -43.09 -14.49
N LEU A 73 8.04 -43.30 -13.18
CA LEU A 73 6.95 -44.13 -12.66
C LEU A 73 5.58 -43.52 -12.98
N VAL A 74 5.40 -42.21 -12.80
CA VAL A 74 4.12 -41.52 -13.04
C VAL A 74 3.69 -41.63 -14.50
N GLN A 75 4.63 -41.52 -15.45
CA GLN A 75 4.33 -41.74 -16.87
C GLN A 75 3.86 -43.18 -17.14
N GLN A 76 4.48 -44.19 -16.52
CA GLN A 76 4.06 -45.59 -16.65
C GLN A 76 2.71 -45.83 -15.96
N ALA A 77 2.50 -45.25 -14.79
CA ALA A 77 1.25 -45.37 -14.04
C ALA A 77 0.08 -44.74 -14.81
N GLN A 78 0.30 -43.61 -15.47
CA GLN A 78 -0.68 -42.97 -16.33
C GLN A 78 -1.08 -43.87 -17.51
N GLN A 79 -0.11 -44.50 -18.17
CA GLN A 79 -0.35 -45.37 -19.33
C GLN A 79 -1.09 -46.66 -18.95
N ASN A 80 -0.79 -47.20 -17.76
CA ASN A 80 -1.30 -48.49 -17.31
C ASN A 80 -2.44 -48.40 -16.28
N GLY A 81 -2.83 -47.20 -15.85
CA GLY A 81 -3.91 -46.98 -14.89
C GLY A 81 -3.61 -47.46 -13.46
N TRP A 82 -2.33 -47.44 -13.05
CA TRP A 82 -1.93 -47.94 -11.74
C TRP A 82 -2.40 -47.07 -10.59
N GLN A 83 -2.72 -47.68 -9.44
CA GLN A 83 -3.08 -46.97 -8.22
C GLN A 83 -1.83 -46.64 -7.40
N LEU A 84 -1.46 -45.37 -7.33
CA LEU A 84 -0.26 -44.91 -6.62
C LEU A 84 -0.57 -44.35 -5.23
N ALA A 85 0.33 -44.58 -4.27
CA ALA A 85 0.33 -43.91 -2.98
C ALA A 85 1.77 -43.53 -2.60
N LEU A 86 2.05 -42.25 -2.37
CA LEU A 86 3.42 -41.76 -2.16
C LEU A 86 3.79 -41.69 -0.68
N LEU A 87 5.03 -42.08 -0.38
CA LEU A 87 5.65 -41.94 0.94
C LEU A 87 6.75 -40.86 0.91
N PRO A 88 6.98 -40.13 2.01
CA PRO A 88 7.90 -38.99 2.02
C PRO A 88 9.37 -39.43 1.97
N HIS A 89 9.94 -39.42 0.77
CA HIS A 89 11.37 -39.60 0.56
C HIS A 89 12.16 -38.27 0.77
N PRO A 90 13.37 -38.28 1.36
CA PRO A 90 14.17 -37.06 1.58
C PRO A 90 14.44 -36.23 0.33
N GLU A 91 14.53 -36.90 -0.83
CA GLU A 91 14.75 -36.30 -2.14
C GLU A 91 13.46 -36.11 -2.97
N MET A 92 12.29 -36.39 -2.39
CA MET A 92 10.97 -36.14 -3.01
C MET A 92 10.40 -34.81 -2.51
N ARG A 93 11.04 -33.69 -2.87
CA ARG A 93 10.62 -32.37 -2.38
C ARG A 93 9.45 -31.83 -3.17
N HIS A 94 9.45 -32.01 -4.49
CA HIS A 94 8.47 -31.43 -5.40
C HIS A 94 7.14 -32.19 -5.35
N ALA A 95 7.19 -33.52 -5.50
CA ALA A 95 5.97 -34.34 -5.39
C ALA A 95 5.34 -34.30 -4.00
N ARG A 96 6.12 -34.15 -2.92
CA ARG A 96 5.54 -33.96 -1.58
C ARG A 96 4.65 -32.71 -1.51
N TYR A 97 5.12 -31.58 -2.04
CA TYR A 97 4.32 -30.34 -2.04
C TYR A 97 3.20 -30.34 -3.07
N GLY A 98 3.44 -30.91 -4.26
CA GLY A 98 2.45 -31.10 -5.31
C GLY A 98 1.27 -31.93 -4.83
N PHE A 99 1.53 -33.18 -4.45
CA PHE A 99 0.49 -34.13 -4.05
C PHE A 99 0.06 -33.98 -2.57
N GLY A 100 0.55 -32.97 -1.86
CA GLY A 100 0.12 -32.65 -0.50
C GLY A 100 0.49 -33.70 0.56
N ILE A 101 1.57 -34.45 0.34
CA ILE A 101 2.03 -35.56 1.19
C ILE A 101 2.61 -35.01 2.50
N SER A 102 2.31 -35.67 3.62
CA SER A 102 2.89 -35.30 4.92
C SER A 102 4.39 -35.52 4.93
N GLY A 103 5.14 -34.63 5.59
CA GLY A 103 6.57 -34.85 5.86
C GLY A 103 6.83 -35.85 6.98
N ASP A 104 5.80 -36.18 7.77
CA ASP A 104 5.83 -37.20 8.81
C ASP A 104 5.49 -38.57 8.21
N MET A 105 6.34 -39.57 8.44
CA MET A 105 6.23 -40.89 7.81
C MET A 105 4.97 -41.63 8.26
N THR A 106 4.65 -41.62 9.56
CA THR A 106 3.47 -42.30 10.12
C THR A 106 2.19 -41.75 9.52
N SER A 107 2.05 -40.42 9.53
CA SER A 107 0.95 -39.72 8.89
C SER A 107 0.80 -40.05 7.39
N ALA A 108 1.91 -40.10 6.65
CA ALA A 108 1.85 -40.41 5.22
C ALA A 108 1.45 -41.87 4.96
N LEU A 109 1.89 -42.81 5.80
CA LEU A 109 1.48 -44.21 5.74
C LEU A 109 -0.02 -44.39 6.03
N GLU A 110 -0.55 -43.72 7.05
CA GLU A 110 -2.00 -43.72 7.32
C GLU A 110 -2.80 -43.26 6.10
N ASP A 111 -2.39 -42.13 5.50
CA ASP A 111 -3.04 -41.60 4.29
C ASP A 111 -2.96 -42.66 3.17
N ALA A 112 -1.78 -43.22 2.92
CA ALA A 112 -1.53 -44.17 1.84
C ALA A 112 -2.29 -45.50 1.97
N ILE A 113 -2.53 -45.97 3.20
CA ILE A 113 -3.24 -47.22 3.49
C ILE A 113 -4.76 -47.00 3.46
N PHE A 114 -5.24 -45.99 4.19
CA PHE A 114 -6.66 -45.88 4.52
C PHE A 114 -7.45 -44.95 3.61
N ARG A 115 -6.82 -44.01 2.90
CA ARG A 115 -7.54 -43.15 1.96
C ARG A 115 -7.77 -43.85 0.62
N GLU A 116 -8.83 -43.44 -0.05
CA GLU A 116 -9.10 -43.86 -1.41
C GLU A 116 -8.20 -43.15 -2.40
N ALA A 117 -7.92 -43.83 -3.52
CA ALA A 117 -7.26 -43.15 -4.62
C ALA A 117 -8.32 -42.36 -5.40
N GLU A 118 -7.91 -41.17 -5.82
CA GLU A 118 -8.75 -40.25 -6.55
C GLU A 118 -8.08 -39.94 -7.89
N PRO A 119 -8.87 -39.66 -8.95
CA PRO A 119 -8.32 -39.27 -10.23
C PRO A 119 -7.78 -37.83 -10.15
N LEU A 120 -6.46 -37.69 -10.24
CA LEU A 120 -5.74 -36.43 -10.23
C LEU A 120 -5.31 -36.04 -11.64
N ASP A 121 -5.12 -34.74 -11.83
CA ASP A 121 -4.55 -34.20 -13.05
C ASP A 121 -3.03 -34.42 -13.09
N LEU A 122 -2.46 -34.26 -14.28
CA LEU A 122 -1.02 -34.20 -14.46
C LEU A 122 -0.66 -33.01 -15.35
N MET A 123 0.12 -32.08 -14.81
CA MET A 123 0.74 -31.03 -15.61
C MET A 123 2.02 -31.55 -16.29
N LEU A 124 2.12 -31.31 -17.60
CA LEU A 124 3.26 -31.61 -18.43
C LEU A 124 3.94 -30.32 -18.91
N CYS A 125 5.26 -30.32 -18.91
CA CYS A 125 6.11 -29.29 -19.47
C CYS A 125 6.97 -29.93 -20.57
N ASN A 126 6.69 -29.62 -21.83
CA ASN A 126 7.33 -30.27 -22.99
C ASN A 126 7.37 -31.82 -22.83
N GLU A 127 6.23 -32.45 -22.55
CA GLU A 127 6.06 -33.89 -22.28
C GLU A 127 6.65 -34.43 -20.97
N THR A 128 7.32 -33.59 -20.16
CA THR A 128 7.87 -34.00 -18.87
C THR A 128 6.88 -33.68 -17.73
N PRO A 129 6.57 -34.64 -16.83
CA PRO A 129 5.74 -34.40 -15.66
C PRO A 129 6.27 -33.28 -14.77
N VAL A 130 5.36 -32.44 -14.29
CA VAL A 130 5.64 -31.39 -13.32
C VAL A 130 4.80 -31.62 -12.08
N PHE A 131 5.46 -31.76 -10.95
CA PHE A 131 4.80 -32.03 -9.68
C PHE A 131 4.53 -30.75 -8.89
N ASN A 132 5.38 -29.74 -8.99
CA ASN A 132 5.23 -28.53 -8.19
C ASN A 132 4.98 -27.29 -9.03
N SER A 133 5.98 -26.86 -9.82
CA SER A 133 5.86 -25.60 -10.54
C SER A 133 6.85 -25.50 -11.69
N VAL A 134 6.42 -24.77 -12.73
CA VAL A 134 7.32 -24.26 -13.78
C VAL A 134 7.53 -22.77 -13.57
N VAL A 135 8.79 -22.36 -13.54
CA VAL A 135 9.20 -20.97 -13.34
C VAL A 135 10.01 -20.52 -14.54
N VAL A 136 9.58 -19.45 -15.21
CA VAL A 136 10.19 -18.93 -16.43
C VAL A 136 10.79 -17.55 -16.16
N GLY A 137 12.04 -17.34 -16.57
CA GLY A 137 12.77 -16.06 -16.42
C GLY A 137 13.51 -15.91 -15.09
N ASP A 138 14.12 -14.75 -14.89
CA ASP A 138 14.89 -14.41 -13.70
C ASP A 138 13.98 -13.95 -12.55
N THR A 139 12.99 -14.77 -12.18
CA THR A 139 12.24 -14.53 -10.95
C THR A 139 13.14 -14.90 -9.79
N PHE A 140 13.88 -13.94 -9.24
CA PHE A 140 14.60 -14.05 -7.97
C PHE A 140 13.76 -14.86 -6.98
N SER A 141 14.14 -16.12 -6.79
CA SER A 141 13.28 -17.23 -6.37
C SER A 141 12.13 -16.77 -5.47
N LEU A 142 10.94 -16.76 -6.06
CA LEU A 142 9.68 -16.54 -5.39
C LEU A 142 9.61 -17.45 -4.17
N ILE A 143 9.92 -16.85 -3.02
CA ILE A 143 9.99 -17.38 -1.65
C ILE A 143 9.93 -18.91 -1.57
N PRO A 144 11.06 -19.61 -1.35
CA PRO A 144 11.02 -21.03 -0.99
C PRO A 144 10.11 -21.22 0.24
N GLY A 145 9.28 -22.27 0.24
CA GLY A 145 8.31 -22.58 1.32
C GLY A 145 8.87 -22.56 2.73
N GLU A 146 10.18 -22.76 2.87
CA GLU A 146 10.89 -22.79 4.14
C GLU A 146 11.10 -21.39 4.77
N ALA A 147 10.93 -20.30 4.00
CA ALA A 147 11.20 -18.94 4.49
C ALA A 147 10.22 -18.46 5.60
N LEU A 148 9.08 -19.11 5.76
CA LEU A 148 8.06 -18.75 6.76
C LEU A 148 8.38 -19.28 8.18
N ALA A 149 9.27 -20.25 8.31
CA ALA A 149 9.73 -20.78 9.60
C ALA A 149 10.97 -20.05 10.17
N GLU A 150 11.60 -19.18 9.38
CA GLU A 150 12.84 -18.50 9.77
C GLU A 150 12.60 -17.35 10.77
N ARG A 151 13.56 -17.15 11.69
CA ARG A 151 13.61 -16.00 12.62
C ARG A 151 13.69 -14.66 11.85
N PHE A 152 13.12 -13.60 12.40
CA PHE A 152 13.02 -12.27 11.77
C PHE A 152 14.35 -11.73 11.19
N ALA A 153 15.47 -11.93 11.89
CA ALA A 153 16.79 -11.47 11.44
C ALA A 153 17.25 -12.11 10.11
N LEU A 154 16.93 -13.39 9.89
CA LEU A 154 17.24 -14.09 8.63
C LEU A 154 16.38 -13.57 7.48
N ARG A 155 15.10 -13.27 7.74
CA ARG A 155 14.20 -12.62 6.77
C ARG A 155 14.72 -11.25 6.33
N LEU A 156 15.23 -10.46 7.29
CA LEU A 156 15.80 -9.15 7.01
C LEU A 156 17.08 -9.25 6.17
N LYS A 157 18.00 -10.16 6.53
CA LYS A 157 19.22 -10.42 5.74
C LYS A 157 18.88 -10.88 4.31
N ARG A 158 17.84 -11.70 4.15
CA ARG A 158 17.34 -12.14 2.83
C ARG A 158 16.72 -10.98 2.04
N PHE A 159 15.91 -10.13 2.68
CA PHE A 159 15.34 -8.93 2.07
C PHE A 159 16.43 -8.01 1.50
N PHE A 160 17.47 -7.70 2.29
CA PHE A 160 18.58 -6.86 1.82
C PHE A 160 19.40 -7.50 0.68
N ARG A 161 19.56 -8.84 0.69
CA ARG A 161 20.21 -9.56 -0.41
C ARG A 161 19.38 -9.51 -1.71
N LEU A 162 18.06 -9.60 -1.59
CA LEU A 162 17.15 -9.44 -2.73
C LEU A 162 17.19 -8.00 -3.25
N LEU A 163 17.16 -7.01 -2.35
CA LEU A 163 17.28 -5.58 -2.66
C LEU A 163 18.54 -5.27 -3.48
N SER A 164 19.70 -5.84 -3.12
CA SER A 164 20.96 -5.59 -3.84
C SER A 164 20.96 -6.04 -5.30
N LYS A 165 20.03 -6.92 -5.69
CA LYS A 165 19.96 -7.47 -7.06
C LYS A 165 18.82 -6.88 -7.89
N VAL A 166 17.96 -6.05 -7.30
CA VAL A 166 16.80 -5.42 -7.97
C VAL A 166 17.20 -4.55 -9.17
N GLY A 167 18.36 -3.89 -9.12
CA GLY A 167 18.84 -3.05 -10.22
C GLY A 167 19.32 -3.81 -11.47
N GLN A 168 19.52 -5.13 -11.38
CA GLN A 168 20.01 -5.97 -12.48
C GLN A 168 18.88 -6.74 -13.18
N VAL A 169 17.64 -6.53 -12.74
CA VAL A 169 16.47 -7.28 -13.19
C VAL A 169 16.00 -6.72 -14.53
N THR A 170 15.90 -7.59 -15.54
CA THR A 170 15.42 -7.22 -16.88
C THR A 170 14.14 -7.95 -17.22
N PHE A 171 13.29 -7.31 -18.05
CA PHE A 171 12.06 -7.91 -18.53
C PHE A 171 12.33 -8.64 -19.83
N SER A 172 11.71 -9.81 -19.97
CA SER A 172 11.69 -10.54 -21.21
C SER A 172 10.35 -10.34 -21.92
N ALA A 173 10.39 -10.24 -23.24
CA ALA A 173 9.18 -10.26 -24.06
C ALA A 173 8.65 -11.69 -24.16
N PHE A 174 7.34 -11.85 -24.00
CA PHE A 174 6.64 -13.11 -24.10
C PHE A 174 5.40 -12.98 -24.97
N LYS A 175 5.18 -13.99 -25.82
CA LYS A 175 3.91 -14.26 -26.47
C LYS A 175 3.28 -15.47 -25.79
N LEU A 176 2.14 -15.28 -25.16
CA LEU A 176 1.42 -16.30 -24.41
C LEU A 176 0.15 -16.68 -25.16
N THR A 177 -0.07 -17.97 -25.40
CA THR A 177 -1.27 -18.48 -26.09
C THR A 177 -1.98 -19.50 -25.21
N THR A 178 -3.26 -19.26 -24.89
CA THR A 178 -4.09 -20.18 -24.09
C THR A 178 -4.73 -21.27 -24.95
N HIS A 179 -5.32 -22.29 -24.32
CA HIS A 179 -6.02 -23.37 -25.03
C HIS A 179 -7.10 -22.85 -26.00
N LYS A 180 -7.91 -21.86 -25.60
CA LYS A 180 -8.93 -21.26 -26.48
C LYS A 180 -8.36 -20.30 -27.55
N GLY A 181 -7.05 -20.27 -27.74
CA GLY A 181 -6.37 -19.46 -28.75
C GLY A 181 -6.28 -17.97 -28.41
N LYS A 182 -6.50 -17.57 -27.15
CA LYS A 182 -6.27 -16.18 -26.74
C LYS A 182 -4.79 -15.91 -26.71
N GLU A 183 -4.36 -14.94 -27.49
CA GLU A 183 -2.97 -14.49 -27.52
C GLU A 183 -2.77 -13.25 -26.64
N LEU A 184 -1.67 -13.22 -25.91
CA LEU A 184 -1.19 -12.07 -25.16
C LEU A 184 0.27 -11.81 -25.53
N ASP A 185 0.54 -10.62 -26.04
CA ASP A 185 1.89 -10.15 -26.30
C ASP A 185 2.30 -9.13 -25.22
N THR A 186 3.23 -9.52 -24.33
CA THR A 186 3.54 -8.75 -23.13
C THR A 186 5.04 -8.82 -22.76
N ALA A 187 5.42 -8.05 -21.74
CA ALA A 187 6.73 -8.12 -21.11
C ALA A 187 6.54 -8.57 -19.67
N ALA A 188 7.37 -9.49 -19.19
CA ALA A 188 7.32 -9.94 -17.81
C ALA A 188 8.72 -10.11 -17.23
N LEU A 189 8.79 -9.92 -15.92
CA LEU A 189 9.94 -10.32 -15.12
C LEU A 189 10.07 -11.85 -15.14
N GLY A 190 8.94 -12.52 -14.99
CA GLY A 190 8.84 -13.94 -15.22
C GLY A 190 7.44 -14.47 -14.95
N ILE A 191 7.31 -15.78 -15.14
CA ILE A 191 6.02 -16.47 -15.12
C ILE A 191 6.15 -17.68 -14.20
N VAL A 192 5.19 -17.85 -13.29
CA VAL A 192 5.07 -19.08 -12.49
C VAL A 192 3.80 -19.79 -12.89
N ALA A 193 3.94 -21.00 -13.40
CA ALA A 193 2.84 -21.91 -13.65
C ALA A 193 2.81 -23.00 -12.59
N VAL A 194 1.63 -23.24 -12.05
CA VAL A 194 1.33 -24.36 -11.14
C VAL A 194 0.07 -25.04 -11.63
N GLU A 195 -0.08 -26.32 -11.31
CA GLU A 195 -1.34 -27.04 -11.50
C GLU A 195 -2.39 -26.48 -10.54
N HIS A 196 -2.08 -26.44 -9.23
CA HIS A 196 -3.00 -25.96 -8.22
C HIS A 196 -2.34 -24.98 -7.24
N GLY A 197 -3.18 -24.27 -6.48
CA GLY A 197 -2.79 -23.25 -5.52
C GLY A 197 -1.90 -23.79 -4.41
N ARG A 198 -1.94 -25.07 -4.05
CA ARG A 198 -1.16 -25.57 -2.90
C ARG A 198 0.29 -25.92 -3.23
N SER A 199 0.64 -26.08 -4.51
CA SER A 199 1.97 -26.53 -4.96
C SER A 199 3.08 -25.54 -4.59
N SER A 200 2.84 -24.24 -4.75
CA SER A 200 3.81 -23.18 -4.45
C SER A 200 3.34 -22.24 -3.33
N VAL A 201 4.30 -21.60 -2.66
CA VAL A 201 4.04 -20.60 -1.59
C VAL A 201 3.23 -19.43 -2.10
N LEU A 202 3.53 -18.98 -3.32
CA LEU A 202 2.83 -17.87 -3.94
C LEU A 202 1.45 -18.26 -4.40
N SER A 203 1.32 -19.41 -5.06
CA SER A 203 0.03 -19.86 -5.54
C SER A 203 -0.93 -20.11 -4.39
N ARG A 204 -0.44 -20.53 -3.20
CA ARG A 204 -1.30 -20.82 -2.03
C ARG A 204 -2.08 -19.62 -1.54
N ARG A 205 -1.59 -18.42 -1.84
CA ARG A 205 -2.19 -17.16 -1.41
C ARG A 205 -2.84 -16.38 -2.55
N LEU A 206 -2.43 -16.63 -3.80
CA LEU A 206 -2.92 -15.92 -4.98
C LEU A 206 -3.96 -16.72 -5.78
N VAL A 207 -4.02 -18.03 -5.57
CA VAL A 207 -4.93 -18.95 -6.23
C VAL A 207 -5.81 -19.56 -5.14
N ALA A 208 -6.96 -18.93 -4.89
CA ALA A 208 -7.88 -19.34 -3.84
C ALA A 208 -8.78 -20.52 -4.26
N ASP A 209 -9.11 -20.62 -5.56
CA ASP A 209 -10.06 -21.60 -6.10
C ASP A 209 -9.36 -22.49 -7.14
N SER A 210 -8.69 -23.55 -6.65
CA SER A 210 -8.04 -24.56 -7.47
C SER A 210 -8.05 -25.91 -6.74
N SER A 211 -8.37 -26.97 -7.47
CA SER A 211 -8.19 -28.35 -7.02
C SER A 211 -7.12 -29.04 -7.86
N ALA A 212 -6.62 -30.19 -7.40
CA ALA A 212 -5.68 -31.02 -8.17
C ALA A 212 -6.37 -31.88 -9.25
N ASN A 213 -7.63 -31.57 -9.58
CA ASN A 213 -8.43 -32.36 -10.51
C ASN A 213 -9.47 -31.51 -11.29
N ASP A 214 -9.19 -30.22 -11.47
CA ASP A 214 -10.06 -29.26 -12.20
C ASP A 214 -9.74 -29.15 -13.71
N GLY A 215 -8.67 -29.81 -14.16
CA GLY A 215 -8.18 -29.85 -15.53
C GLY A 215 -7.44 -28.59 -15.98
N MET A 216 -7.03 -27.73 -15.05
CA MET A 216 -6.52 -26.39 -15.36
C MET A 216 -5.17 -26.13 -14.71
N LEU A 217 -4.31 -25.38 -15.39
CA LEU A 217 -3.13 -24.76 -14.81
C LEU A 217 -3.38 -23.29 -14.52
N HIS A 218 -2.62 -22.77 -13.57
CA HIS A 218 -2.61 -21.38 -13.16
C HIS A 218 -1.25 -20.76 -13.45
N ALA A 219 -1.19 -19.83 -14.41
CA ALA A 219 0.00 -19.05 -14.69
C ALA A 219 -0.11 -17.63 -14.13
N LEU A 220 0.84 -17.28 -13.26
CA LEU A 220 1.02 -15.97 -12.65
C LEU A 220 2.13 -15.22 -13.39
N VAL A 221 1.76 -14.16 -14.09
CA VAL A 221 2.68 -13.33 -14.89
C VAL A 221 3.06 -12.11 -14.06
N LEU A 222 4.34 -12.01 -13.67
CA LEU A 222 4.83 -10.97 -12.77
C LEU A 222 5.38 -9.78 -13.57
N VAL A 223 4.76 -8.60 -13.39
CA VAL A 223 5.18 -7.37 -14.07
C VAL A 223 5.16 -6.17 -13.12
N PRO A 224 6.06 -6.08 -12.13
CA PRO A 224 6.16 -4.87 -11.31
C PRO A 224 6.41 -3.67 -12.23
N ARG A 225 5.76 -2.53 -11.97
CA ARG A 225 5.92 -1.34 -12.83
C ARG A 225 6.96 -0.35 -12.29
N SER A 226 7.44 -0.58 -11.07
CA SER A 226 8.52 0.19 -10.44
C SER A 226 9.29 -0.64 -9.43
N VAL A 227 10.50 -0.20 -9.11
CA VAL A 227 11.31 -0.76 -8.03
C VAL A 227 10.55 -0.70 -6.70
N PHE A 228 9.89 0.42 -6.39
CA PHE A 228 9.15 0.59 -5.15
C PHE A 228 8.00 -0.40 -5.00
N GLU A 229 7.24 -0.65 -6.07
CA GLU A 229 6.14 -1.63 -6.07
C GLU A 229 6.65 -3.06 -5.80
N MET A 230 7.79 -3.43 -6.40
CA MET A 230 8.45 -4.70 -6.15
C MET A 230 8.98 -4.82 -4.71
N LEU A 231 9.59 -3.77 -4.17
CA LEU A 231 10.09 -3.77 -2.79
C LEU A 231 8.98 -3.84 -1.76
N ARG A 232 7.91 -3.08 -1.98
CA ARG A 232 6.70 -3.12 -1.15
C ARG A 232 6.10 -4.53 -1.16
N PHE A 233 6.05 -5.18 -2.32
CA PHE A 233 5.62 -6.57 -2.43
C PHE A 233 6.54 -7.52 -1.66
N LEU A 234 7.85 -7.46 -1.86
CA LEU A 234 8.81 -8.34 -1.18
C LEU A 234 8.75 -8.16 0.34
N PHE A 235 8.66 -6.92 0.81
CA PHE A 235 8.51 -6.60 2.22
C PHE A 235 7.21 -7.19 2.76
N ALA A 236 6.09 -6.91 2.09
CA ALA A 236 4.80 -7.46 2.50
C ALA A 236 4.80 -8.99 2.51
N ALA A 237 5.44 -9.62 1.53
CA ALA A 237 5.54 -11.06 1.42
C ALA A 237 6.30 -11.73 2.58
N LEU A 238 7.39 -11.09 3.05
CA LEU A 238 8.25 -11.61 4.11
C LEU A 238 7.75 -11.29 5.53
N PHE A 239 7.06 -10.15 5.69
CA PHE A 239 6.75 -9.59 7.01
C PHE A 239 5.25 -9.48 7.33
N LEU A 240 4.36 -9.39 6.33
CA LEU A 240 2.93 -9.21 6.55
C LEU A 240 2.17 -10.52 6.28
N ARG A 241 1.55 -11.08 7.33
CA ARG A 241 0.82 -12.35 7.26
C ARG A 241 -0.50 -12.21 6.48
N ASP A 242 -1.21 -11.08 6.64
CA ASP A 242 -2.56 -10.85 6.11
C ASP A 242 -2.62 -9.97 4.86
N TYR A 243 -1.48 -9.50 4.35
CA TYR A 243 -1.44 -8.60 3.18
C TYR A 243 -2.07 -9.22 1.93
N TRP A 244 -2.10 -10.55 1.85
CA TRP A 244 -2.60 -11.32 0.72
C TRP A 244 -4.11 -11.56 0.74
N ASN A 245 -4.80 -11.28 1.86
CA ASN A 245 -6.26 -11.41 1.94
C ASN A 245 -7.01 -10.30 1.18
N LYS A 246 -6.30 -9.27 0.70
CA LYS A 246 -6.88 -8.13 -0.05
C LYS A 246 -6.89 -8.32 -1.59
N GLY A 247 -6.64 -9.54 -2.07
CA GLY A 247 -6.66 -9.89 -3.50
C GLY A 247 -5.28 -9.89 -4.18
N THR A 248 -5.26 -10.17 -5.48
CA THR A 248 -4.03 -10.24 -6.29
C THR A 248 -3.39 -8.86 -6.43
N PRO A 249 -2.05 -8.72 -6.27
CA PRO A 249 -1.39 -7.43 -6.46
C PRO A 249 -1.61 -6.85 -7.86
N SER A 250 -1.61 -5.52 -7.96
CA SER A 250 -1.83 -4.73 -9.18
C SER A 250 -0.87 -4.99 -10.34
N PHE A 251 0.16 -5.80 -10.13
CA PHE A 251 1.22 -6.09 -11.10
C PHE A 251 1.32 -7.58 -11.43
N VAL A 252 0.41 -8.40 -10.91
CA VAL A 252 0.35 -9.85 -11.18
C VAL A 252 -0.82 -10.11 -12.12
N GLY A 253 -0.52 -10.55 -13.34
CA GLY A 253 -1.53 -11.12 -14.23
C GLY A 253 -1.81 -12.57 -13.85
N HIS A 254 -3.05 -13.01 -14.02
CA HIS A 254 -3.45 -14.40 -13.76
C HIS A 254 -4.17 -14.99 -14.96
N LEU A 255 -3.62 -16.11 -15.44
CA LEU A 255 -4.17 -16.95 -16.50
C LEU A 255 -4.56 -18.30 -15.89
N LYS A 256 -5.84 -18.72 -16.04
CA LYS A 256 -6.31 -20.09 -15.79
C LYS A 256 -6.68 -20.71 -17.13
N THR A 257 -6.02 -21.77 -17.56
CA THR A 257 -6.25 -22.47 -18.84
C THR A 257 -5.80 -23.92 -18.73
N SER A 258 -6.22 -24.83 -19.60
CA SER A 258 -5.72 -26.23 -19.60
C SER A 258 -4.42 -26.39 -20.38
N SER A 259 -4.06 -25.44 -21.24
CA SER A 259 -2.78 -25.42 -21.95
C SER A 259 -2.32 -23.99 -22.18
N LEU A 260 -1.01 -23.78 -22.00
CA LEU A 260 -0.36 -22.49 -22.17
C LEU A 260 0.94 -22.69 -22.97
N ARG A 261 1.03 -22.02 -24.11
CA ARG A 261 2.28 -21.91 -24.88
C ARG A 261 2.96 -20.58 -24.58
N ILE A 262 4.23 -20.63 -24.18
CA ILE A 262 5.05 -19.47 -23.80
C ILE A 262 6.19 -19.36 -24.80
N GLN A 263 6.13 -18.33 -25.64
CA GLN A 263 7.15 -18.06 -26.65
C GLN A 263 7.93 -16.80 -26.31
N SER A 264 9.24 -16.79 -26.56
CA SER A 264 10.08 -15.61 -26.42
C SER A 264 11.00 -15.45 -27.64
N PRO A 265 11.25 -14.20 -28.11
CA PRO A 265 12.18 -13.96 -29.21
C PRO A 265 13.63 -14.32 -28.85
N LYS A 266 13.98 -14.30 -27.57
CA LYS A 266 15.30 -14.70 -27.04
C LYS A 266 15.18 -16.03 -26.31
N THR A 267 16.29 -16.77 -26.22
CA THR A 267 16.34 -17.98 -25.41
C THR A 267 16.13 -17.60 -23.94
N ILE A 268 15.13 -18.19 -23.32
CA ILE A 268 14.75 -17.97 -21.92
C ILE A 268 15.16 -19.19 -21.10
N SER A 269 15.61 -18.95 -19.87
CA SER A 269 15.80 -20.02 -18.89
C SER A 269 14.48 -20.28 -18.19
N TYR A 270 14.16 -21.55 -17.98
CA TYR A 270 13.07 -21.96 -17.11
C TYR A 270 13.54 -23.07 -16.17
N THR A 271 12.82 -23.24 -15.07
CA THR A 271 13.01 -24.36 -14.16
C THR A 271 11.70 -25.08 -13.95
N HIS A 272 11.67 -26.40 -14.13
CA HIS A 272 10.55 -27.23 -13.69
C HIS A 272 11.10 -28.19 -12.63
N ASP A 273 10.50 -28.19 -11.44
CA ASP A 273 10.91 -29.03 -10.30
C ASP A 273 12.43 -29.04 -10.04
N GLY A 274 13.07 -27.87 -10.13
CA GLY A 274 14.51 -27.68 -9.87
C GLY A 274 15.45 -27.93 -11.05
N LEU A 275 14.98 -28.56 -12.13
CA LEU A 275 15.78 -28.76 -13.35
C LEU A 275 15.81 -27.49 -14.19
N ILE A 276 17.01 -26.97 -14.47
CA ILE A 276 17.21 -25.75 -15.25
C ILE A 276 17.36 -26.10 -16.72
N GLU A 277 16.48 -25.57 -17.55
CA GLU A 277 16.48 -25.75 -18.99
C GLU A 277 16.35 -24.42 -19.73
N LYS A 278 16.59 -24.46 -21.04
CA LYS A 278 16.56 -23.27 -21.91
C LYS A 278 15.80 -23.59 -23.19
N THR A 279 14.83 -22.74 -23.53
CA THR A 279 14.07 -22.86 -24.78
C THR A 279 13.65 -21.49 -25.29
N LYS A 280 13.14 -21.41 -26.51
CA LYS A 280 12.39 -20.25 -27.04
C LYS A 280 10.89 -20.48 -27.04
N ASP A 281 10.47 -21.74 -26.93
CA ASP A 281 9.08 -22.19 -27.01
C ASP A 281 8.86 -23.25 -25.94
N LEU A 282 7.97 -22.95 -25.01
CA LEU A 282 7.66 -23.80 -23.86
C LEU A 282 6.16 -24.09 -23.88
N VAL A 283 5.80 -25.37 -23.86
CA VAL A 283 4.40 -25.80 -23.87
C VAL A 283 4.07 -26.43 -22.52
N LEU A 284 3.05 -25.88 -21.88
CA LEU A 284 2.44 -26.43 -20.69
C LEU A 284 1.06 -26.99 -21.04
N ARG A 285 0.76 -28.20 -20.56
CA ARG A 285 -0.51 -28.87 -20.78
C ARG A 285 -0.92 -29.62 -19.52
N VAL A 286 -2.20 -29.54 -19.16
CA VAL A 286 -2.79 -30.37 -18.12
C VAL A 286 -3.57 -31.49 -18.78
N GLU A 287 -3.29 -32.71 -18.36
CA GLU A 287 -4.09 -33.88 -18.71
C GLU A 287 -5.03 -34.18 -17.54
N PRO A 288 -6.35 -34.00 -17.71
CA PRO A 288 -7.27 -34.05 -16.60
C PRO A 288 -7.50 -35.49 -16.15
N ARG A 289 -7.48 -35.73 -14.83
CA ARG A 289 -7.92 -36.97 -14.19
C ARG A 289 -7.23 -38.23 -14.74
N CYS A 290 -5.96 -38.11 -15.12
CA CYS A 290 -5.20 -39.19 -15.75
C CYS A 290 -4.37 -40.03 -14.78
N LEU A 291 -4.21 -39.59 -13.53
CA LEU A 291 -3.46 -40.31 -12.49
C LEU A 291 -4.40 -40.82 -11.41
N ASN A 292 -4.40 -42.12 -11.17
CA ASN A 292 -5.13 -42.71 -10.04
C ASN A 292 -4.22 -42.75 -8.82
N MET A 293 -4.34 -41.77 -7.92
CA MET A 293 -3.41 -41.60 -6.80
C MET A 293 -4.14 -41.30 -5.50
N VAL A 294 -3.61 -41.82 -4.39
CA VAL A 294 -4.04 -41.44 -3.04
C VAL A 294 -3.53 -40.01 -2.75
N PRO A 295 -4.42 -39.01 -2.66
CA PRO A 295 -4.00 -37.65 -2.38
C PRO A 295 -3.49 -37.53 -0.94
N GLY A 296 -2.46 -36.72 -0.72
CA GLY A 296 -2.03 -36.42 0.64
C GLY A 296 -3.07 -35.59 1.40
N ARG A 297 -3.05 -35.63 2.73
CA ARG A 297 -3.99 -34.88 3.60
C ARG A 297 -4.08 -33.38 3.35
N TYR A 298 -3.07 -32.79 2.70
CA TYR A 298 -3.06 -31.36 2.38
C TYR A 298 -3.50 -31.03 0.95
N LEU A 299 -3.89 -32.02 0.14
CA LEU A 299 -4.37 -31.80 -1.22
C LEU A 299 -5.90 -31.65 -1.24
N ALA A 300 -6.40 -30.67 -1.98
CA ALA A 300 -7.82 -30.49 -2.20
C ALA A 300 -8.21 -31.11 -3.53
N VAL A 301 -9.22 -31.98 -3.50
CA VAL A 301 -9.74 -32.71 -4.65
C VAL A 301 -11.26 -32.56 -4.64
N GLU A 302 -11.86 -32.31 -5.80
CA GLU A 302 -13.31 -32.11 -5.94
C GLU A 302 -14.00 -33.38 -6.47
N ASP A 303 -15.15 -33.74 -5.90
CA ASP A 303 -15.92 -34.92 -6.33
C ASP A 303 -16.44 -34.79 -7.77
N LYS A 304 -16.81 -33.58 -8.19
CA LYS A 304 -17.40 -33.30 -9.51
C LYS A 304 -16.38 -32.62 -10.41
N LEU A 305 -16.48 -32.85 -11.71
CA LEU A 305 -15.71 -32.10 -12.71
C LEU A 305 -16.25 -30.66 -12.73
N PRO A 306 -15.48 -29.64 -12.29
CA PRO A 306 -15.91 -28.27 -12.40
C PRO A 306 -15.95 -27.82 -13.88
N GLU A 307 -16.73 -26.78 -14.18
CA GLU A 307 -16.67 -26.16 -15.50
C GLU A 307 -15.26 -25.64 -15.78
N GLN A 308 -14.65 -26.07 -16.89
CA GLN A 308 -13.33 -25.63 -17.36
C GLN A 308 -13.40 -24.20 -17.93
N LYS A 309 -13.67 -23.24 -17.05
CA LYS A 309 -13.76 -21.82 -17.38
C LYS A 309 -12.38 -21.18 -17.32
N GLU A 310 -11.88 -20.76 -18.49
CA GLU A 310 -10.64 -19.98 -18.55
C GLU A 310 -10.79 -18.62 -17.84
N VAL A 311 -9.79 -18.27 -17.05
CA VAL A 311 -9.66 -16.94 -16.41
C VAL A 311 -8.54 -16.19 -17.11
N PHE A 312 -8.83 -14.96 -17.55
CA PHE A 312 -7.88 -14.13 -18.28
C PHE A 312 -7.83 -12.74 -17.65
N LYS A 313 -7.13 -12.63 -16.52
CA LYS A 313 -6.94 -11.37 -15.76
C LYS A 313 -5.60 -10.74 -16.15
N THR A 314 -5.60 -10.02 -17.26
CA THR A 314 -4.40 -9.46 -17.90
C THR A 314 -4.39 -7.94 -17.96
N GLN A 315 -5.41 -7.27 -17.39
CA GLN A 315 -5.48 -5.81 -17.25
C GLN A 315 -4.20 -5.18 -16.68
N PRO A 316 -3.47 -5.79 -15.71
CA PRO A 316 -2.25 -5.17 -15.19
C PRO A 316 -1.04 -5.28 -16.14
N LEU A 317 -1.10 -6.14 -17.16
CA LEU A 317 0.04 -6.50 -17.99
C LEU A 317 0.31 -5.46 -19.09
N PRO A 318 1.59 -5.11 -19.34
CA PRO A 318 1.95 -4.09 -20.30
C PRO A 318 1.78 -4.60 -21.73
N ALA A 319 1.29 -3.73 -22.60
CA ALA A 319 1.13 -3.99 -24.03
C ALA A 319 1.65 -2.80 -24.85
N GLY A 320 1.91 -3.02 -26.14
CA GLY A 320 2.34 -1.97 -27.07
C GLY A 320 3.60 -1.22 -26.60
N LYS A 321 3.52 0.11 -26.49
CA LYS A 321 4.68 0.95 -26.13
C LYS A 321 5.25 0.65 -24.73
N ALA A 322 4.40 0.38 -23.75
CA ALA A 322 4.83 0.08 -22.38
C ALA A 322 5.63 -1.23 -22.29
N LYS A 323 5.26 -2.23 -23.10
CA LYS A 323 6.03 -3.47 -23.27
C LYS A 323 7.42 -3.16 -23.80
N THR A 324 7.52 -2.40 -24.90
CA THR A 324 8.80 -2.06 -25.53
C THR A 324 9.70 -1.30 -24.56
N GLU A 325 9.15 -0.39 -23.75
CA GLU A 325 9.89 0.38 -22.77
C GLU A 325 10.50 -0.50 -21.67
N LEU A 326 9.72 -1.42 -21.08
CA LEU A 326 10.20 -2.34 -20.04
C LEU A 326 11.24 -3.35 -20.53
N VAL A 327 11.18 -3.75 -21.79
CA VAL A 327 12.18 -4.64 -22.41
C VAL A 327 13.48 -3.90 -22.72
N THR A 328 13.40 -2.60 -22.98
CA THR A 328 14.54 -1.78 -23.41
C THR A 328 15.27 -1.15 -22.23
N TYR A 329 14.53 -0.69 -21.22
CA TYR A 329 15.06 0.08 -20.09
C TYR A 329 14.83 -0.64 -18.77
N PRO A 330 15.74 -0.48 -17.78
CA PRO A 330 15.54 -1.02 -16.44
C PRO A 330 14.32 -0.39 -15.76
N LEU A 331 13.78 -1.08 -14.76
CA LEU A 331 12.66 -0.59 -13.97
C LEU A 331 12.90 0.83 -13.44
N PRO A 332 11.95 1.77 -13.64
CA PRO A 332 12.05 3.06 -13.00
C PRO A 332 11.89 2.91 -11.48
N TRP A 333 12.55 3.77 -10.72
CA TRP A 333 12.41 3.81 -9.26
C TRP A 333 10.97 4.12 -8.83
N ILE A 334 10.32 5.01 -9.58
CA ILE A 334 8.95 5.47 -9.39
C ILE A 334 8.22 5.32 -10.72
N HIS A 335 7.04 4.71 -10.70
CA HIS A 335 6.19 4.56 -11.89
C HIS A 335 5.75 5.94 -12.38
N HIS A 336 6.04 6.26 -13.65
CA HIS A 336 5.45 7.41 -14.31
C HIS A 336 4.03 7.03 -14.74
N ALA A 337 3.03 7.81 -14.35
CA ALA A 337 1.63 7.54 -14.68
C ALA A 337 1.45 7.30 -16.19
N ALA A 338 0.60 6.33 -16.56
CA ALA A 338 0.31 6.04 -17.96
C ALA A 338 -0.21 7.32 -18.65
N THR A 339 0.18 7.54 -19.92
CA THR A 339 -0.14 8.75 -20.68
C THR A 339 -1.63 9.07 -20.74
N GLU A 340 -2.51 8.06 -20.57
CA GLU A 340 -3.97 8.23 -20.53
C GLU A 340 -4.48 8.74 -19.16
N GLU A 341 -4.10 8.13 -18.03
CA GLU A 341 -4.44 8.64 -16.68
C GLU A 341 -3.95 10.08 -16.47
N PHE A 342 -2.80 10.39 -17.07
CA PHE A 342 -2.25 11.75 -17.11
C PHE A 342 -3.17 12.73 -17.83
N LYS A 343 -3.74 12.32 -18.98
CA LYS A 343 -4.56 13.17 -19.84
C LYS A 343 -5.87 13.54 -19.13
N ASP A 344 -6.54 12.58 -18.51
CA ASP A 344 -7.81 12.81 -17.84
C ASP A 344 -7.66 13.74 -16.63
N LEU A 345 -6.61 13.54 -15.82
CA LEU A 345 -6.30 14.45 -14.72
C LEU A 345 -6.01 15.87 -15.23
N PHE A 346 -5.20 15.98 -16.28
CA PHE A 346 -4.82 17.27 -16.84
C PHE A 346 -6.04 18.04 -17.38
N LEU A 347 -6.97 17.35 -18.05
CA LEU A 347 -8.22 17.95 -18.52
C LEU A 347 -9.10 18.42 -17.36
N ALA A 348 -9.28 17.57 -16.34
CA ALA A 348 -10.08 17.90 -15.16
C ALA A 348 -9.51 19.10 -14.38
N LEU A 349 -8.19 19.19 -14.23
CA LEU A 349 -7.54 20.33 -13.56
C LEU A 349 -7.58 21.59 -14.42
N ARG A 350 -7.49 21.49 -15.74
CA ARG A 350 -7.64 22.64 -16.63
C ARG A 350 -9.05 23.23 -16.58
N GLU A 351 -10.06 22.39 -16.39
CA GLU A 351 -11.43 22.84 -16.14
C GLU A 351 -11.57 23.48 -14.75
N SER A 352 -11.01 22.84 -13.73
CA SER A 352 -10.99 23.34 -12.33
C SER A 352 -10.21 24.64 -12.15
N ALA A 353 -9.33 25.01 -13.10
CA ALA A 353 -8.54 26.24 -13.06
C ALA A 353 -9.36 27.51 -13.33
N LYS A 354 -10.58 27.40 -13.87
CA LYS A 354 -11.37 28.55 -14.35
C LYS A 354 -12.26 29.11 -13.23
N ALA A 355 -12.29 30.44 -13.08
CA ALA A 355 -13.25 31.14 -12.25
C ALA A 355 -14.65 31.14 -12.89
N THR A 356 -15.37 30.03 -12.75
CA THR A 356 -16.75 29.88 -13.23
C THR A 356 -17.73 30.70 -12.37
N PRO A 357 -18.96 30.98 -12.85
CA PRO A 357 -19.99 31.62 -12.04
C PRO A 357 -20.26 30.87 -10.72
N SER A 358 -20.27 29.53 -10.77
CA SER A 358 -20.43 28.69 -9.57
C SER A 358 -19.27 28.87 -8.60
N TYR A 359 -18.02 28.95 -9.09
CA TYR A 359 -16.85 29.23 -8.26
C TYR A 359 -17.01 30.58 -7.53
N LEU A 360 -17.43 31.63 -8.23
CA LEU A 360 -17.61 32.96 -7.63
C LEU A 360 -18.73 32.97 -6.59
N MET A 361 -19.88 32.35 -6.89
CA MET A 361 -21.00 32.25 -5.96
C MET A 361 -20.62 31.48 -4.68
N LEU A 362 -19.94 30.34 -4.82
CA LEU A 362 -19.45 29.57 -3.67
C LEU A 362 -18.42 30.37 -2.86
N MET A 363 -17.56 31.16 -3.51
CA MET A 363 -16.60 32.02 -2.81
C MET A 363 -17.29 33.12 -2.00
N VAL A 364 -18.34 33.75 -2.53
CA VAL A 364 -19.17 34.73 -1.81
C VAL A 364 -19.80 34.07 -0.59
N LEU A 365 -20.49 32.94 -0.78
CA LEU A 365 -21.19 32.24 0.30
C LEU A 365 -20.23 31.75 1.38
N ALA A 366 -19.09 31.16 1.00
CA ALA A 366 -18.08 30.70 1.93
C ALA A 366 -17.49 31.87 2.73
N THR A 367 -17.25 33.01 2.09
CA THR A 367 -16.67 34.17 2.78
C THR A 367 -17.66 34.82 3.73
N LEU A 368 -18.94 34.95 3.35
CA LEU A 368 -19.99 35.45 4.25
C LEU A 368 -20.15 34.52 5.45
N LEU A 369 -20.23 33.20 5.22
CA LEU A 369 -20.33 32.21 6.28
C LEU A 369 -19.12 32.26 7.22
N ALA A 370 -17.89 32.39 6.68
CA ALA A 370 -16.68 32.56 7.46
C ALA A 370 -16.73 33.86 8.29
N THR A 371 -17.15 34.96 7.69
CA THR A 371 -17.25 36.27 8.37
C THR A 371 -18.25 36.21 9.52
N PHE A 372 -19.43 35.63 9.30
CA PHE A 372 -20.41 35.41 10.38
C PHE A 372 -19.88 34.46 11.45
N GLY A 373 -19.22 33.36 11.08
CA GLY A 373 -18.60 32.43 12.01
C GLY A 373 -17.50 33.07 12.85
N LEU A 374 -16.70 33.95 12.25
CA LEU A 374 -15.67 34.74 12.93
C LEU A 374 -16.30 35.70 13.94
N PHE A 375 -17.29 36.51 13.54
CA PHE A 375 -17.97 37.41 14.49
C PHE A 375 -18.72 36.66 15.60
N ALA A 376 -19.31 35.52 15.29
CA ALA A 376 -19.99 34.65 16.25
C ALA A 376 -19.01 33.82 17.12
N ASN A 377 -17.69 33.92 16.87
CA ASN A 377 -16.66 33.12 17.54
C ASN A 377 -16.97 31.60 17.52
N SER A 378 -17.42 31.10 16.37
CA SER A 378 -17.94 29.73 16.19
C SER A 378 -17.09 28.89 15.25
N THR A 379 -16.19 28.09 15.83
CA THR A 379 -15.30 27.18 15.09
C THR A 379 -16.06 26.25 14.11
N PRO A 380 -17.21 25.63 14.46
CA PRO A 380 -17.94 24.76 13.52
C PRO A 380 -18.42 25.47 12.26
N VAL A 381 -18.89 26.72 12.39
CA VAL A 381 -19.34 27.53 11.26
C VAL A 381 -18.17 27.91 10.35
N ILE A 382 -17.03 28.26 10.97
CA ILE A 382 -15.79 28.56 10.25
C ILE A 382 -15.31 27.32 9.47
N ILE A 383 -15.37 26.13 10.06
CA ILE A 383 -15.06 24.87 9.37
C ILE A 383 -16.02 24.62 8.20
N GLY A 384 -17.33 24.85 8.40
CA GLY A 384 -18.34 24.74 7.34
C GLY A 384 -18.04 25.65 6.14
N ALA A 385 -17.58 26.88 6.40
CA ALA A 385 -17.15 27.80 5.35
C ALA A 385 -15.93 27.29 4.56
N MET A 386 -14.96 26.65 5.23
CA MET A 386 -13.79 26.05 4.56
C MET A 386 -14.18 24.91 3.62
N ILE A 387 -15.22 24.13 3.96
CA ILE A 387 -15.71 23.02 3.12
C ILE A 387 -16.39 23.54 1.84
N LEU A 388 -17.11 24.66 1.95
CA LEU A 388 -17.84 25.23 0.82
C LEU A 388 -16.90 25.88 -0.23
N ALA A 389 -15.71 26.29 0.19
CA ALA A 389 -14.81 27.11 -0.61
C ALA A 389 -14.17 26.35 -1.78
N PRO A 390 -14.30 26.84 -3.03
CA PRO A 390 -13.83 26.12 -4.21
C PRO A 390 -12.36 26.41 -4.58
N LEU A 391 -11.57 26.98 -3.66
CA LEU A 391 -10.20 27.44 -3.93
C LEU A 391 -9.22 26.31 -4.28
N MET A 392 -9.47 25.09 -3.81
CA MET A 392 -8.56 23.95 -4.02
C MET A 392 -8.33 23.63 -5.50
N GLY A 393 -9.38 23.69 -6.32
CA GLY A 393 -9.28 23.40 -7.77
C GLY A 393 -8.20 24.25 -8.45
N PRO A 394 -8.34 25.59 -8.46
CA PRO A 394 -7.34 26.48 -9.03
C PRO A 394 -5.94 26.36 -8.41
N ILE A 395 -5.82 26.07 -7.11
CA ILE A 395 -4.53 25.92 -6.44
C ILE A 395 -3.80 24.66 -6.90
N ILE A 396 -4.50 23.53 -6.99
CA ILE A 396 -3.92 22.28 -7.48
C ILE A 396 -3.60 22.38 -8.98
N SER A 397 -4.43 23.09 -9.76
CA SER A 397 -4.13 23.39 -11.16
C SER A 397 -2.90 24.27 -11.33
N MET A 398 -2.70 25.27 -10.46
CA MET A 398 -1.48 26.09 -10.41
C MET A 398 -0.25 25.23 -10.13
N ALA A 399 -0.34 24.29 -9.18
CA ALA A 399 0.75 23.38 -8.86
C ALA A 399 1.11 22.48 -10.06
N LEU A 400 0.12 21.90 -10.74
CA LEU A 400 0.38 21.09 -11.93
C LEU A 400 0.96 21.93 -13.09
N GLY A 401 0.43 23.14 -13.31
CA GLY A 401 0.97 24.08 -14.30
C GLY A 401 2.42 24.44 -14.02
N THR A 402 2.74 24.72 -12.75
CA THR A 402 4.11 25.01 -12.29
C THR A 402 5.04 23.82 -12.51
N LEU A 403 4.59 22.61 -12.18
CA LEU A 403 5.36 21.38 -12.38
C LEU A 403 5.69 21.12 -13.86
N ARG A 404 4.74 21.42 -14.77
CA ARG A 404 4.90 21.19 -16.21
C ARG A 404 5.41 22.39 -16.98
N GLN A 405 5.56 23.55 -16.34
CA GLN A 405 5.87 24.82 -16.99
C GLN A 405 4.83 25.18 -18.07
N ASP A 406 3.55 24.91 -17.79
CA ASP A 406 2.43 25.30 -18.65
C ASP A 406 1.96 26.70 -18.26
N GLU A 407 2.47 27.72 -18.98
CA GLU A 407 2.18 29.13 -18.71
C GLU A 407 0.68 29.45 -18.80
N GLY A 408 -0.04 28.81 -19.72
CA GLY A 408 -1.48 29.04 -19.89
C GLY A 408 -2.28 28.55 -18.69
N LEU A 409 -1.95 27.36 -18.18
CA LEU A 409 -2.57 26.81 -16.98
C LEU A 409 -2.19 27.62 -15.73
N MET A 410 -0.93 28.02 -15.60
CA MET A 410 -0.45 28.88 -14.51
C MET A 410 -1.20 30.20 -14.49
N LEU A 411 -1.27 30.92 -15.62
CA LEU A 411 -1.92 32.22 -15.70
C LEU A 411 -3.43 32.13 -15.41
N THR A 412 -4.10 31.11 -15.97
CA THR A 412 -5.53 30.88 -15.72
C THR A 412 -5.79 30.62 -14.23
N SER A 413 -4.96 29.78 -13.61
CA SER A 413 -5.09 29.44 -12.19
C SER A 413 -4.78 30.65 -11.29
N ALA A 414 -3.73 31.42 -11.60
CA ALA A 414 -3.38 32.64 -10.87
C ALA A 414 -4.51 33.67 -10.93
N ARG A 415 -5.09 33.88 -12.11
CA ARG A 415 -6.22 34.79 -12.30
C ARG A 415 -7.42 34.35 -11.46
N SER A 416 -7.75 33.06 -11.46
CA SER A 416 -8.88 32.54 -10.68
C SER A 416 -8.68 32.66 -9.17
N ILE A 417 -7.46 32.39 -8.68
CA ILE A 417 -7.08 32.61 -7.27
C ILE A 417 -7.19 34.10 -6.95
N GLY A 418 -6.60 34.99 -7.76
CA GLY A 418 -6.64 36.44 -7.55
C GLY A 418 -8.05 37.01 -7.54
N VAL A 419 -8.91 36.61 -8.49
CA VAL A 419 -10.32 37.01 -8.54
C VAL A 419 -11.06 36.48 -7.32
N GLY A 420 -10.86 35.22 -6.93
CA GLY A 420 -11.46 34.65 -5.73
C GLY A 420 -11.08 35.44 -4.47
N THR A 421 -9.79 35.75 -4.31
CA THR A 421 -9.26 36.56 -3.21
C THR A 421 -9.87 37.95 -3.17
N ALA A 422 -9.95 38.63 -4.32
CA ALA A 422 -10.56 39.96 -4.40
C ALA A 422 -12.04 39.92 -4.02
N VAL A 423 -12.79 38.92 -4.50
CA VAL A 423 -14.20 38.72 -4.14
C VAL A 423 -14.36 38.46 -2.65
N ALA A 424 -13.58 37.55 -2.07
CA ALA A 424 -13.64 37.26 -0.64
C ALA A 424 -13.36 38.51 0.21
N ILE A 425 -12.26 39.21 -0.05
CA ILE A 425 -11.92 40.43 0.70
C ILE A 425 -13.03 41.46 0.57
N SER A 426 -13.53 41.71 -0.64
CA SER A 426 -14.60 42.70 -0.88
C SER A 426 -15.88 42.32 -0.13
N CYS A 427 -16.29 41.05 -0.17
CA CYS A 427 -17.47 40.57 0.55
C CYS A 427 -17.30 40.68 2.07
N ALA A 428 -16.14 40.33 2.61
CA ALA A 428 -15.86 40.44 4.04
C ALA A 428 -15.84 41.91 4.50
N VAL A 429 -15.28 42.84 3.71
CA VAL A 429 -15.35 44.29 3.99
C VAL A 429 -16.80 44.76 4.04
N ILE A 430 -17.60 44.43 3.02
CA ILE A 430 -19.02 44.81 2.96
C ILE A 430 -19.79 44.23 4.16
N ALA A 431 -19.58 42.95 4.48
CA ALA A 431 -20.22 42.31 5.64
C ALA A 431 -19.80 42.96 6.96
N THR A 432 -18.53 43.35 7.10
CA THR A 432 -18.01 44.05 8.29
C THR A 432 -18.66 45.42 8.47
N TRP A 433 -18.92 46.17 7.39
CA TRP A 433 -19.63 47.45 7.50
C TRP A 433 -21.10 47.29 7.91
N LEU A 434 -21.73 46.16 7.58
CA LEU A 434 -23.09 45.85 7.99
C LEU A 434 -23.19 45.35 9.44
N ILE A 435 -22.08 44.85 10.01
CA ILE A 435 -22.02 44.28 11.36
C ILE A 435 -21.16 45.21 12.23
N PRO A 436 -21.76 46.06 13.09
CA PRO A 436 -21.02 47.05 13.88
C PRO A 436 -20.35 46.42 15.11
N LEU A 437 -19.49 45.42 14.90
CA LEU A 437 -18.69 44.75 15.92
C LEU A 437 -17.20 45.03 15.64
N ASN A 438 -16.53 45.67 16.59
CA ASN A 438 -15.12 46.10 16.44
C ASN A 438 -14.20 45.46 17.49
N THR A 439 -14.54 44.25 17.96
CA THR A 439 -13.77 43.53 18.99
C THR A 439 -13.06 42.33 18.40
N ILE A 440 -11.74 42.24 18.62
CA ILE A 440 -10.95 41.05 18.28
C ILE A 440 -11.32 39.94 19.28
N ASN A 441 -11.95 38.87 18.78
CA ASN A 441 -12.22 37.66 19.56
C ASN A 441 -11.15 36.58 19.33
N SER A 442 -11.29 35.43 19.98
CA SER A 442 -10.30 34.34 19.90
C SER A 442 -10.10 33.80 18.49
N GLU A 443 -11.17 33.65 17.71
CA GLU A 443 -11.08 33.11 16.33
C GLU A 443 -10.41 34.10 15.36
N ILE A 444 -10.65 35.40 15.53
CA ILE A 444 -9.98 36.46 14.76
C ILE A 444 -8.51 36.56 15.19
N ALA A 445 -8.23 36.59 16.50
CA ALA A 445 -6.88 36.68 17.06
C ALA A 445 -5.98 35.53 16.57
N ALA A 446 -6.52 34.31 16.52
CA ALA A 446 -5.81 33.12 16.05
C ALA A 446 -5.34 33.21 14.58
N ARG A 447 -5.84 34.18 13.80
CA ARG A 447 -5.48 34.37 12.39
C ARG A 447 -4.61 35.58 12.11
N ILE A 448 -4.32 36.41 13.11
CA ILE A 448 -3.48 37.61 12.96
C ILE A 448 -2.01 37.30 13.26
N SER A 449 -1.73 36.24 14.03
CA SER A 449 -0.37 35.85 14.46
C SER A 449 0.07 34.53 13.81
N PRO A 450 0.43 34.52 12.51
CA PRO A 450 0.84 33.30 11.81
C PRO A 450 2.14 32.73 12.37
N THR A 451 2.26 31.40 12.32
CA THR A 451 3.40 30.66 12.83
C THR A 451 3.93 29.64 11.83
N LEU A 452 5.10 29.06 12.11
CA LEU A 452 5.62 27.93 11.33
C LEU A 452 4.72 26.68 11.40
N LEU A 453 3.87 26.55 12.42
CA LEU A 453 2.92 25.45 12.52
C LEU A 453 1.84 25.56 11.44
N ASP A 454 1.38 26.76 11.12
CA ASP A 454 0.42 27.01 10.05
C ASP A 454 0.98 26.58 8.69
N LEU A 455 2.26 26.88 8.43
CA LEU A 455 2.95 26.41 7.23
C LEU A 455 3.02 24.87 7.18
N GLY A 456 3.25 24.21 8.32
CA GLY A 456 3.20 22.75 8.42
C GLY A 456 1.84 22.19 8.03
N VAL A 457 0.75 22.79 8.51
CA VAL A 457 -0.62 22.43 8.12
C VAL A 457 -0.82 22.61 6.61
N ALA A 458 -0.39 23.75 6.05
CA ALA A 458 -0.48 24.03 4.62
C ALA A 458 0.26 22.99 3.76
N VAL A 459 1.44 22.54 4.18
CA VAL A 459 2.20 21.50 3.50
C VAL A 459 1.44 20.18 3.49
N VAL A 460 0.91 19.74 4.64
CA VAL A 460 0.12 18.50 4.73
C VAL A 460 -1.15 18.59 3.89
N SER A 461 -1.85 19.73 3.90
CA SER A 461 -3.02 19.98 3.06
C SER A 461 -2.69 19.93 1.57
N GLY A 462 -1.55 20.47 1.14
CA GLY A 462 -1.10 20.41 -0.25
C GLY A 462 -0.77 19.00 -0.72
N ILE A 463 -0.14 18.18 0.13
CA ILE A 463 0.10 16.76 -0.16
C ILE A 463 -1.22 16.02 -0.31
N ALA A 464 -2.13 16.18 0.67
CA ALA A 464 -3.43 15.52 0.66
C ALA A 464 -4.25 15.93 -0.58
N GLY A 465 -4.27 17.22 -0.91
CA GLY A 465 -4.93 17.76 -2.09
C GLY A 465 -4.41 17.18 -3.39
N ALA A 466 -3.10 17.25 -3.63
CA ALA A 466 -2.50 16.72 -4.84
C ALA A 466 -2.70 15.20 -4.97
N TYR A 467 -2.55 14.46 -3.86
CA TYR A 467 -2.75 13.01 -3.86
C TYR A 467 -4.21 12.62 -4.14
N ALA A 468 -5.17 13.34 -3.56
CA ALA A 468 -6.60 13.09 -3.80
C ALA A 468 -6.99 13.38 -5.25
N HIS A 469 -6.53 14.49 -5.82
CA HIS A 469 -6.76 14.79 -7.23
C HIS A 469 -6.06 13.79 -8.17
N ALA A 470 -4.88 13.27 -7.80
CA ALA A 470 -4.17 12.28 -8.60
C ALA A 470 -4.83 10.89 -8.63
N ARG A 471 -5.72 10.55 -7.69
CA ARG A 471 -6.30 9.21 -7.53
C ARG A 471 -7.82 9.28 -7.48
N ALA A 472 -8.49 8.86 -8.56
CA ALA A 472 -9.95 8.92 -8.68
C ALA A 472 -10.73 8.20 -7.55
N GLU A 473 -10.21 7.08 -7.03
CA GLU A 473 -10.79 6.35 -5.89
C GLU A 473 -10.71 7.17 -4.59
N VAL A 474 -9.61 7.91 -4.41
CA VAL A 474 -9.35 8.72 -3.22
C VAL A 474 -10.14 10.02 -3.29
N ALA A 475 -10.29 10.63 -4.46
CA ALA A 475 -11.14 11.80 -4.68
C ALA A 475 -12.60 11.58 -4.23
N LYS A 476 -13.16 10.39 -4.50
CA LYS A 476 -14.52 10.02 -4.09
C LYS A 476 -14.67 9.88 -2.57
N SER A 477 -13.62 9.41 -1.88
CA SER A 477 -13.62 9.26 -0.42
C SER A 477 -13.29 10.54 0.33
N LEU A 478 -12.44 11.42 -0.23
CA LEU A 478 -12.10 12.72 0.37
C LEU A 478 -13.15 13.80 0.13
N ALA A 479 -14.08 13.60 -0.81
CA ALA A 479 -15.24 14.49 -0.96
C ALA A 479 -16.05 14.62 0.36
N GLY A 480 -15.99 13.62 1.25
CA GLY A 480 -16.59 13.65 2.59
C GLY A 480 -15.62 13.98 3.75
N VAL A 481 -14.31 13.88 3.56
CA VAL A 481 -13.30 14.25 4.57
C VAL A 481 -12.75 15.61 4.18
N ALA A 482 -13.42 16.63 4.72
CA ALA A 482 -13.11 18.04 4.58
C ALA A 482 -11.60 18.30 4.39
N ILE A 483 -11.20 18.59 3.14
CA ILE A 483 -9.97 19.31 2.85
C ILE A 483 -10.24 20.76 3.28
N ALA A 484 -10.43 20.97 4.58
CA ALA A 484 -10.73 22.25 5.20
C ALA A 484 -9.48 23.11 5.08
N VAL A 485 -9.35 23.77 3.93
CA VAL A 485 -8.17 24.57 3.63
C VAL A 485 -8.26 25.84 4.45
N ALA A 486 -7.21 26.11 5.22
CA ALA A 486 -7.04 27.28 6.09
C ALA A 486 -6.81 28.59 5.30
N LEU A 487 -7.51 28.81 4.18
CA LEU A 487 -7.35 30.00 3.34
C LEU A 487 -8.51 30.97 3.45
N VAL A 488 -9.76 30.49 3.50
CA VAL A 488 -10.93 31.39 3.53
C VAL A 488 -11.03 32.18 4.83
N PRO A 489 -10.85 31.61 6.03
CA PRO A 489 -10.95 32.40 7.25
C PRO A 489 -9.87 33.47 7.37
N PRO A 490 -8.58 33.22 7.05
CA PRO A 490 -7.60 34.31 6.97
C PRO A 490 -7.95 35.40 5.96
N LEU A 491 -8.52 35.05 4.80
CA LEU A 491 -9.03 36.05 3.85
C LEU A 491 -10.19 36.87 4.42
N ALA A 492 -11.11 36.23 5.13
CA ALA A 492 -12.23 36.90 5.78
C ALA A 492 -11.72 37.84 6.89
N VAL A 493 -10.76 37.40 7.73
CA VAL A 493 -10.13 38.25 8.75
C VAL A 493 -9.36 39.41 8.11
N ALA A 494 -8.67 39.19 6.99
CA ALA A 494 -8.03 40.27 6.25
C ALA A 494 -9.07 41.30 5.77
N GLY A 495 -10.21 40.85 5.24
CA GLY A 495 -11.32 41.72 4.87
C GLY A 495 -11.95 42.45 6.06
N ILE A 496 -12.08 41.79 7.22
CA ILE A 496 -12.52 42.42 8.48
C ILE A 496 -11.54 43.54 8.88
N GLY A 497 -10.23 43.27 8.86
CA GLY A 497 -9.19 44.26 9.15
C GLY A 497 -9.27 45.49 8.24
N LEU A 498 -9.47 45.29 6.92
CA LEU A 498 -9.71 46.39 5.99
C LEU A 498 -11.02 47.14 6.29
N GLY A 499 -12.09 46.42 6.64
CA GLY A 499 -13.37 47.01 7.04
C GLY A 499 -13.26 47.90 8.29
N TRP A 500 -12.40 47.52 9.23
CA TRP A 500 -12.06 48.29 10.44
C TRP A 500 -10.99 49.38 10.22
N ALA A 501 -10.38 49.44 9.03
CA ALA A 501 -9.16 50.23 8.77
C ALA A 501 -7.98 49.87 9.70
N ASP A 502 -7.94 48.64 10.23
CA ASP A 502 -6.84 48.10 11.01
C ASP A 502 -5.90 47.30 10.08
N PHE A 503 -4.83 47.96 9.66
CA PHE A 503 -3.81 47.36 8.78
C PHE A 503 -2.99 46.27 9.46
N THR A 504 -2.93 46.24 10.80
CA THR A 504 -2.22 45.18 11.55
C THR A 504 -2.99 43.88 11.42
N VAL A 505 -4.31 43.93 11.63
CA VAL A 505 -5.21 42.78 11.44
C VAL A 505 -5.16 42.31 9.99
N PHE A 506 -5.23 43.24 9.03
CA PHE A 506 -5.16 42.91 7.60
C PHE A 506 -3.86 42.16 7.25
N TRP A 507 -2.69 42.74 7.56
CA TRP A 507 -1.42 42.15 7.15
C TRP A 507 -1.11 40.84 7.85
N GLY A 508 -1.46 40.70 9.14
CA GLY A 508 -1.27 39.45 9.87
C GLY A 508 -2.04 38.29 9.23
N ALA A 509 -3.32 38.51 8.95
CA ALA A 509 -4.18 37.50 8.34
C ALA A 509 -3.89 37.28 6.84
N PHE A 510 -3.53 38.33 6.11
CA PHE A 510 -3.13 38.20 4.71
C PHE A 510 -1.81 37.46 4.54
N LEU A 511 -0.85 37.66 5.45
CA LEU A 511 0.40 36.88 5.48
C LEU A 511 0.13 35.40 5.76
N LEU A 512 -0.77 35.09 6.70
CA LEU A 512 -1.22 33.71 6.95
C LEU A 512 -1.85 33.08 5.69
N TYR A 513 -2.72 33.81 5.01
CA TYR A 513 -3.30 33.37 3.73
C TYR A 513 -2.21 33.08 2.68
N LEU A 514 -1.28 34.03 2.48
CA LEU A 514 -0.27 33.94 1.42
C LEU A 514 0.73 32.81 1.69
N THR A 515 1.18 32.66 2.93
CA THR A 515 2.08 31.57 3.34
C THR A 515 1.43 30.21 3.17
N ASN A 516 0.16 30.06 3.56
CA ASN A 516 -0.60 28.84 3.35
C ASN A 516 -0.77 28.54 1.85
N LEU A 517 -1.10 29.54 1.05
CA LEU A 517 -1.29 29.37 -0.39
C LEU A 517 0.00 28.86 -1.06
N VAL A 518 1.13 29.52 -0.82
CA VAL A 518 2.42 29.15 -1.43
C VAL A 518 2.90 27.79 -0.89
N GLY A 519 2.71 27.53 0.41
CA GLY A 519 3.04 26.25 1.03
C GLY A 519 2.25 25.07 0.41
N ILE A 520 0.95 25.25 0.21
CA ILE A 520 0.09 24.26 -0.47
C ILE A 520 0.58 24.02 -1.91
N ILE A 521 0.88 25.09 -2.67
CA ILE A 521 1.37 24.97 -4.05
C ILE A 521 2.69 24.20 -4.09
N LEU A 522 3.66 24.53 -3.22
CA LEU A 522 4.96 23.85 -3.18
C LEU A 522 4.79 22.36 -2.87
N ALA A 523 4.01 22.05 -1.84
CA ALA A 523 3.74 20.69 -1.41
C ALA A 523 3.03 19.87 -2.51
N ALA A 524 2.08 20.48 -3.22
CA ALA A 524 1.39 19.86 -4.34
C ALA A 524 2.34 19.62 -5.54
N VAL A 525 3.23 20.58 -5.87
CA VAL A 525 4.26 20.42 -6.91
C VAL A 525 5.16 19.23 -6.58
N LEU A 526 5.67 19.15 -5.35
CA LEU A 526 6.49 18.04 -4.88
C LEU A 526 5.73 16.71 -4.96
N THR A 527 4.47 16.69 -4.54
CA THR A 527 3.64 15.48 -4.58
C THR A 527 3.44 14.98 -6.01
N PHE A 528 3.07 15.85 -6.94
CA PHE A 528 2.93 15.47 -8.35
C PHE A 528 4.26 15.05 -8.99
N LEU A 529 5.38 15.65 -8.59
CA LEU A 529 6.71 15.23 -8.99
C LEU A 529 7.02 13.80 -8.47
N PHE A 530 6.74 13.52 -7.20
CA PHE A 530 6.89 12.20 -6.60
C PHE A 530 5.97 11.15 -7.21
N LEU A 531 4.81 11.55 -7.73
CA LEU A 531 3.89 10.66 -8.44
C LEU A 531 4.22 10.49 -9.93
N GLY A 532 5.30 11.13 -10.43
CA GLY A 532 5.79 10.93 -11.79
C GLY A 532 5.06 11.73 -12.89
N TYR A 533 4.36 12.81 -12.55
CA TYR A 533 3.62 13.63 -13.53
C TYR A 533 4.49 14.54 -14.41
N SER A 534 5.78 14.71 -14.09
CA SER A 534 6.74 15.47 -14.89
C SER A 534 8.18 15.08 -14.56
N PRO A 535 9.11 15.05 -15.54
CA PRO A 535 10.52 14.80 -15.27
C PRO A 535 11.16 15.98 -14.51
N PHE A 536 12.08 15.67 -13.60
CA PHE A 536 12.73 16.65 -12.71
C PHE A 536 13.37 17.84 -13.46
N HIS A 537 13.97 17.58 -14.63
CA HIS A 537 14.64 18.63 -15.40
C HIS A 537 13.68 19.72 -15.93
N ARG A 538 12.41 19.38 -16.21
CA ARG A 538 11.39 20.37 -16.59
C ARG A 538 10.86 21.12 -15.37
N ALA A 539 10.73 20.43 -14.23
CA ALA A 539 10.19 21.00 -13.00
C ALA A 539 11.11 22.03 -12.32
N ARG A 540 12.42 22.01 -12.62
CA ARG A 540 13.46 22.75 -11.90
C ARG A 540 13.18 24.24 -11.71
N ARG A 541 12.72 24.95 -12.75
CA ARG A 541 12.45 26.40 -12.68
C ARG A 541 11.27 26.72 -11.78
N GLY A 542 10.13 26.05 -12.00
CA GLY A 542 8.92 26.22 -11.20
C GLY A 542 9.16 25.88 -9.73
N LEU A 543 9.84 24.76 -9.47
CA LEU A 543 10.19 24.34 -8.12
C LEU A 543 11.09 25.36 -7.42
N ALA A 544 12.12 25.87 -8.10
CA ALA A 544 13.02 26.87 -7.53
C ALA A 544 12.29 28.17 -7.17
N LEU A 545 11.37 28.63 -8.02
CA LEU A 545 10.59 29.84 -7.78
C LEU A 545 9.65 29.68 -6.59
N THR A 546 8.88 28.58 -6.53
CA THR A 546 7.98 28.34 -5.40
C THR A 546 8.75 28.12 -4.10
N PHE A 547 9.89 27.41 -4.15
CA PHE A 547 10.75 27.22 -2.98
C PHE A 547 11.31 28.56 -2.46
N LEU A 548 11.76 29.43 -3.36
CA LEU A 548 12.25 30.76 -3.00
C LEU A 548 11.16 31.61 -2.32
N LEU A 549 9.92 31.56 -2.82
CA LEU A 549 8.79 32.24 -2.19
C LEU A 549 8.49 31.69 -0.80
N VAL A 550 8.53 30.36 -0.60
CA VAL A 550 8.36 29.76 0.74
C VAL A 550 9.46 30.20 1.69
N VAL A 551 10.73 30.21 1.26
CA VAL A 551 11.85 30.66 2.09
C VAL A 551 11.67 32.12 2.50
N LEU A 552 11.32 32.99 1.55
CA LEU A 552 11.07 34.41 1.80
C LEU A 552 9.94 34.62 2.84
N LEU A 553 8.83 33.90 2.66
CA LEU A 553 7.67 33.99 3.54
C LEU A 553 7.88 33.31 4.90
N SER A 554 8.82 32.37 5.01
CA SER A 554 9.12 31.68 6.28
C SER A 554 9.86 32.57 7.28
N ILE A 555 10.57 33.61 6.81
CA ILE A 555 11.32 34.55 7.66
C ILE A 555 10.39 35.25 8.68
N PRO A 556 9.33 35.98 8.27
CA PRO A 556 8.44 36.62 9.22
C PRO A 556 7.69 35.62 10.11
N LEU A 557 7.35 34.43 9.59
CA LEU A 557 6.71 33.37 10.38
C LEU A 557 7.62 32.83 11.47
N ALA A 558 8.93 32.70 11.21
CA ALA A 558 9.90 32.26 12.20
C ALA A 558 10.04 33.29 13.33
N LEU A 559 10.04 34.58 13.00
CA LEU A 559 10.02 35.67 13.98
C LEU A 559 8.74 35.61 14.84
N SER A 560 7.56 35.54 14.23
CA SER A 560 6.28 35.42 14.95
C SER A 560 6.23 34.16 15.83
N PHE A 561 6.71 33.02 15.33
CA PHE A 561 6.79 31.79 16.11
C PHE A 561 7.71 31.94 17.33
N SER A 562 8.85 32.61 17.17
CA SER A 562 9.76 32.87 18.29
C SER A 562 9.10 33.73 19.37
N HIS A 563 8.33 34.76 18.99
CA HIS A 563 7.58 35.60 19.91
C HIS A 563 6.51 34.79 20.64
N MET A 564 5.73 33.96 19.93
CA MET A 564 4.74 33.07 20.54
C MET A 564 5.37 32.10 21.56
N VAL A 565 6.53 31.52 21.25
CA VAL A 565 7.25 30.63 22.19
C VAL A 565 7.74 31.40 23.42
N GLN A 566 8.21 32.64 23.26
CA GLN A 566 8.61 33.49 24.38
C GLN A 566 7.40 33.84 25.28
N GLU A 567 6.27 34.26 24.69
CA GLU A 567 5.03 34.53 25.42
C GLU A 567 4.55 33.29 26.18
N GLY A 568 4.56 32.12 25.54
CA GLY A 568 4.19 30.85 26.18
C GLY A 568 5.10 30.48 27.35
N ARG A 569 6.42 30.69 27.22
CA ARG A 569 7.38 30.47 28.32
C ARG A 569 7.12 31.41 29.50
N ILE A 570 6.93 32.71 29.23
CA ILE A 570 6.64 33.71 30.27
C ILE A 570 5.34 33.33 30.99
N LYS A 571 4.29 33.00 30.24
CA LYS A 571 3.01 32.58 30.82
C LYS A 571 3.17 31.33 31.69
N GLN A 572 3.87 30.31 31.21
CA GLN A 572 4.12 29.08 31.98
C GLN A 572 4.98 29.33 33.24
N GLN A 573 5.91 30.29 33.19
CA GLN A 573 6.74 30.63 34.35
C GLN A 573 5.98 31.42 35.43
N LEU A 574 4.97 32.20 35.04
CA LEU A 574 4.23 33.11 35.92
C LEU A 574 2.89 32.54 36.41
N GLU A 575 2.20 31.77 35.57
CA GLU A 575 0.87 31.23 35.88
C GLU A 575 0.99 30.07 36.87
N GLY A 576 0.26 30.14 37.99
CA GLY A 576 0.32 29.13 39.06
C GLY A 576 1.38 29.38 40.13
N ILE A 577 2.11 30.50 40.08
CA ILE A 577 2.90 30.97 41.24
C ILE A 577 1.94 31.33 42.38
N VAL A 578 2.24 30.84 43.58
CA VAL A 578 1.59 31.20 44.84
C VAL A 578 2.60 31.92 45.72
N LEU A 579 2.29 33.16 46.11
CA LEU A 579 3.11 34.02 46.96
C LEU A 579 2.26 34.47 48.14
N GLU A 580 2.59 34.06 49.36
CA GLU A 580 1.91 34.54 50.59
C GLU A 580 0.37 34.56 50.45
N ASP A 581 -0.22 33.45 50.01
CA ASP A 581 -1.66 33.27 49.71
C ASP A 581 -2.23 34.03 48.49
N ILE A 582 -1.39 34.69 47.70
CA ILE A 582 -1.72 35.35 46.44
C ILE A 582 -1.37 34.43 45.26
N GLN A 583 -2.38 34.06 44.47
CA GLN A 583 -2.21 33.27 43.24
C GLN A 583 -2.23 34.17 42.00
N LEU A 584 -1.24 34.01 41.12
CA LEU A 584 -1.22 34.64 39.81
C LEU A 584 -2.06 33.82 38.81
N ARG A 585 -3.09 34.45 38.24
CA ARG A 585 -3.98 33.85 37.22
C ARG A 585 -4.16 34.77 36.02
N HIS A 586 -4.58 34.21 34.89
CA HIS A 586 -4.90 34.94 33.66
C HIS A 586 -3.75 35.83 33.19
N VAL A 587 -2.52 35.29 33.17
CA VAL A 587 -1.35 36.03 32.70
C VAL A 587 -1.44 36.22 31.19
N GLN A 588 -1.45 37.47 30.75
CA GLN A 588 -1.38 37.90 29.36
C GLN A 588 -0.14 38.76 29.18
N VAL A 589 0.69 38.42 28.19
CA VAL A 589 1.87 39.20 27.81
C VAL A 589 1.47 40.06 26.62
N ARG A 590 1.76 41.36 26.69
CA ARG A 590 1.58 42.29 25.58
C ARG A 590 2.95 42.85 25.17
N PRO A 591 3.23 42.93 23.87
CA PRO A 591 4.47 43.51 23.38
C PRO A 591 4.58 44.99 23.78
N GLY A 592 5.75 45.38 24.26
CA GLY A 592 6.07 46.73 24.74
C GLY A 592 7.55 46.83 25.12
N ASN A 593 8.05 48.04 25.33
CA ASN A 593 9.39 48.27 25.89
C ASN A 593 9.31 49.27 27.06
N PRO A 594 9.29 48.81 28.33
CA PRO A 594 9.38 47.41 28.80
C PRO A 594 8.13 46.57 28.45
N ILE A 595 8.25 45.24 28.50
CA ILE A 595 7.11 44.35 28.19
C ILE A 595 5.97 44.58 29.19
N ARG A 596 4.72 44.55 28.72
CA ARG A 596 3.56 44.75 29.58
C ARG A 596 2.94 43.40 29.92
N ILE A 597 2.79 43.10 31.21
CA ILE A 597 2.22 41.85 31.70
C ILE A 597 0.91 42.18 32.41
N SER A 598 -0.20 41.78 31.82
CA SER A 598 -1.52 41.89 32.44
C SER A 598 -1.83 40.59 33.20
N LEU A 599 -2.14 40.67 34.50
CA LEU A 599 -2.36 39.49 35.35
C LEU A 599 -3.45 39.74 36.38
N THR A 600 -4.09 38.68 36.84
CA THR A 600 -5.07 38.72 37.95
C THR A 600 -4.46 38.11 39.20
N LEU A 601 -4.36 38.90 40.26
CA LEU A 601 -3.97 38.43 41.59
C LEU A 601 -5.21 37.96 42.35
N VAL A 602 -5.16 36.72 42.84
CA VAL A 602 -6.25 36.10 43.60
C VAL A 602 -5.78 35.85 45.03
N SER A 603 -6.37 36.53 46.01
CA SER A 603 -5.97 36.44 47.43
C SER A 603 -7.18 36.27 48.36
N ARG A 604 -6.93 35.85 49.61
CA ARG A 604 -7.95 35.84 50.69
C ARG A 604 -8.12 37.21 51.37
N SER A 605 -7.14 38.09 51.21
CA SER A 605 -7.12 39.45 51.77
C SER A 605 -7.00 40.51 50.66
N THR A 606 -7.21 41.77 51.02
CA THR A 606 -6.91 42.90 50.14
C THR A 606 -5.40 43.01 49.92
N ILE A 607 -5.00 43.29 48.69
CA ILE A 607 -3.59 43.42 48.29
C ILE A 607 -3.20 44.90 48.38
N ASP A 608 -2.12 45.21 49.08
CA ASP A 608 -1.59 46.57 49.21
C ASP A 608 -0.52 46.90 48.15
N GLU A 609 -0.12 48.17 48.09
CA GLU A 609 0.84 48.67 47.08
C GLU A 609 2.24 48.06 47.26
N ALA A 610 2.65 47.80 48.52
CA ALA A 610 3.93 47.15 48.82
C ALA A 610 3.98 45.71 48.29
N GLN A 611 2.92 44.93 48.50
CA GLN A 611 2.78 43.58 47.95
C GLN A 611 2.78 43.56 46.42
N MET A 612 2.20 44.59 45.78
CA MET A 612 2.26 44.73 44.32
C MET A 612 3.68 44.98 43.81
N ASP A 613 4.45 45.84 44.50
CA ASP A 613 5.85 46.11 44.16
C ASP A 613 6.75 44.88 44.40
N ASP A 614 6.51 44.10 45.45
CA ASP A 614 7.22 42.84 45.71
C ASP A 614 6.95 41.80 44.61
N ILE A 615 5.69 41.67 44.17
CA ILE A 615 5.32 40.81 43.04
C ILE A 615 6.00 41.29 41.76
N LYS A 616 6.04 42.61 41.52
CA LYS A 616 6.75 43.17 40.37
C LYS A 616 8.23 42.85 40.39
N GLY A 617 8.92 43.09 41.50
CA GLY A 617 10.34 42.80 41.65
C GLY A 617 10.66 41.33 41.42
N LEU A 618 9.81 40.42 41.90
CA LEU A 618 9.96 38.99 41.69
C LEU A 618 9.74 38.57 40.23
N ILE A 619 8.77 39.17 39.54
CA ILE A 619 8.55 38.95 38.11
C ILE A 619 9.75 39.44 37.31
N GLU A 620 10.27 40.63 37.59
CA GLU A 620 11.46 41.19 36.94
C GLU A 620 12.71 40.33 37.19
N GLN A 621 12.87 39.81 38.41
CA GLN A 621 13.96 38.90 38.76
C GLN A 621 13.85 37.56 38.02
N LYS A 622 12.66 36.97 37.93
CA LYS A 622 12.42 35.72 37.21
C LYS A 622 12.62 35.86 35.71
N LEU A 623 12.20 36.98 35.13
CA LEU A 623 12.30 37.26 33.70
C LEU A 623 13.64 37.89 33.30
N ALA A 624 14.46 38.31 34.27
CA ALA A 624 15.73 39.00 34.10
C ALA A 624 15.63 40.26 33.20
N GLN A 625 14.50 40.95 33.24
CA GLN A 625 14.21 42.14 32.43
C GLN A 625 13.13 43.01 33.11
N PRO A 626 13.13 44.34 32.88
CA PRO A 626 12.10 45.22 33.44
C PRO A 626 10.73 44.95 32.81
N VAL A 627 9.66 45.11 33.60
CA VAL A 627 8.28 44.89 33.14
C VAL A 627 7.33 45.99 33.59
N GLU A 628 6.31 46.26 32.79
CA GLU A 628 5.15 47.06 33.17
C GLU A 628 4.02 46.12 33.57
N LEU A 629 3.46 46.27 34.78
CA LEU A 629 2.36 45.41 35.25
C LEU A 629 1.01 46.11 35.11
N GLU A 630 0.04 45.38 34.55
CA GLU A 630 -1.37 45.74 34.59
C GLU A 630 -2.10 44.72 35.47
N VAL A 631 -2.45 45.10 36.69
CA VAL A 631 -2.90 44.15 37.73
C VAL A 631 -4.39 44.29 37.97
N GLY A 632 -5.14 43.18 37.84
CA GLY A 632 -6.49 43.04 38.38
C GLY A 632 -6.45 42.28 39.70
N THR A 633 -7.23 42.69 40.71
CA THR A 633 -7.30 42.00 42.00
C THR A 633 -8.65 41.29 42.18
N ARG A 634 -8.63 40.07 42.72
CA ARG A 634 -9.83 39.30 43.11
C ARG A 634 -9.63 38.75 44.52
N VAL A 635 -10.55 39.09 45.41
CA VAL A 635 -10.53 38.59 46.80
C VAL A 635 -11.55 37.47 46.97
N ILE A 636 -11.10 36.30 47.42
CA ILE A 636 -11.95 35.15 47.76
C ILE A 636 -12.11 35.12 49.28
N ARG A 637 -13.33 35.36 49.78
CA ARG A 637 -13.65 35.31 51.21
C ARG A 637 -14.40 34.04 51.57
#